data_AF-A0A4D4N0E0-F1
#
_entry.id   AF-A0A4D4N0E0-F1
#
_cell.length_a   1.000
_cell.length_b   1.000
_cell.length_c   1.000
_cell.angle_alpha   90.00
_cell.angle_beta   90.00
_cell.angle_gamma   90.00
#
_symmetry.space_group_name_H-M   'P 1'
#
loop_
_entity.id
_entity.type
_entity.pdbx_description
1 polymer ?
#
loop_
_entity_poly.entity_id
_entity_poly.type
_entity_poly.pdbx_seq_one_letter_code
_entity_poly.pdbx_strand_id
1 'polypeptide(L)'
;MSAPDETGRREIGFFARADDEIAAAAWTRHGTGVLCPAGPVPEAAPAVWPPRGAEPVELGDLYGQLADGPFAYGPAFHGLRAAWTRDRKVFAEVRLPQELHEQAGEYLLHPALLDAALHAVGLGELLDTGGQPLRPFAWNGVSVHATGATALRVTLTPAGANAVSLYAADGTGAPVVTVGSLLLRPVDVTEPGARPPAAAHSSLLSLTWTPVPLPAVGAVPWAVLGDRPSWAGPDSGAVCHADLDALAASVAAGDPVPGFVVLDPAAGGRDDDGHPAVARERAARVLESARAWVSEDLDERLAPVPLVVVTRDAVGTSADDPVTGLGSAPLWGLVRSVQSENPGRFVLLDTDGDPESGRSVPGAVASGEPEIALRGGSALVPRLSRMAVTELPDPTPGTRPGTGGTGLDDVPGTGLDVPGTGLDALDPSRTVLVTGATGGLGTLVAGHLAERHGVRHLLLLSRRGPEAEGAEELVGRLEKLGATVTLVACDAADREALAAVLAGIPAAHPLTAVVHCAGTAENALLAALTPELIDRVFRAKVDAAVHLHELTEGLDLSAFVLFSSIAGTLGGTGQGNYAAANTFLDALARHRRGRGLPATSLGWGLWAAERGMGGGLTDAASAGTPMRGVSALPSDEGLALFDLGWRCAEPVVFPARLNGAALRAQAAAGSLPPVLRGSSAARPGGRRRPAVRTRAPNCGVGSRS
;
A
#
# COMPACT_ATOMS: atom_id res chain seq x y z
N MET A 1 30.08 -14.29 -1.81
CA MET A 1 31.54 -14.31 -1.59
C MET A 1 32.12 -15.51 -2.31
N SER A 2 33.29 -15.36 -2.96
CA SER A 2 33.97 -16.46 -3.65
C SER A 2 34.75 -17.39 -2.69
N ALA A 3 35.22 -18.52 -3.23
CA ALA A 3 36.30 -19.30 -2.63
C ALA A 3 37.59 -18.45 -2.54
N PRO A 4 38.50 -18.74 -1.57
CA PRO A 4 39.74 -18.00 -1.44
C PRO A 4 40.71 -18.36 -2.58
N ASP A 5 41.48 -17.39 -3.06
CA ASP A 5 42.60 -17.62 -3.98
C ASP A 5 43.87 -18.14 -3.25
N GLU A 6 44.95 -18.36 -4.00
CA GLU A 6 46.24 -18.86 -3.49
C GLU A 6 46.89 -17.92 -2.44
N THR A 7 46.46 -16.65 -2.38
CA THR A 7 46.92 -15.65 -1.40
C THR A 7 45.94 -15.46 -0.23
N GLY A 8 44.88 -16.28 -0.17
CA GLY A 8 43.84 -16.21 0.85
C GLY A 8 42.79 -15.11 0.62
N ARG A 9 42.80 -14.44 -0.53
CA ARG A 9 41.88 -13.34 -0.84
C ARG A 9 40.55 -13.87 -1.39
N ARG A 10 39.45 -13.18 -1.08
CA ARG A 10 38.09 -13.55 -1.50
C ARG A 10 37.40 -12.37 -2.15
N GLU A 11 36.76 -12.60 -3.29
CA GLU A 11 35.89 -11.59 -3.90
C GLU A 11 34.55 -11.53 -3.15
N ILE A 12 34.12 -10.30 -2.89
CA ILE A 12 32.81 -9.98 -2.32
C ILE A 12 32.06 -9.06 -3.28
N GLY A 13 30.75 -9.28 -3.37
CA GLY A 13 29.85 -8.42 -4.14
C GLY A 13 28.73 -7.94 -3.22
N PHE A 14 28.40 -6.66 -3.34
CA PHE A 14 27.30 -6.03 -2.64
C PHE A 14 26.13 -5.94 -3.59
N PHE A 15 25.02 -6.56 -3.20
CA PHE A 15 23.81 -6.58 -4.00
C PHE A 15 22.66 -6.04 -3.17
N ALA A 16 21.77 -5.31 -3.82
CA ALA A 16 20.53 -4.86 -3.22
C ALA A 16 19.39 -5.11 -4.20
N ARG A 17 18.20 -5.12 -3.62
CA ARG A 17 16.93 -5.24 -4.32
C ARG A 17 15.94 -4.43 -3.50
N ALA A 18 14.95 -3.85 -4.15
CA ALA A 18 13.88 -3.17 -3.44
C ALA A 18 13.21 -4.16 -2.47
N ASP A 19 12.94 -3.70 -1.25
CA ASP A 19 12.47 -4.54 -0.14
C ASP A 19 11.05 -5.07 -0.34
N ASP A 20 10.36 -4.54 -1.34
CA ASP A 20 8.93 -4.40 -1.40
C ASP A 20 8.30 -5.29 -2.50
N GLU A 21 9.09 -6.12 -3.17
CA GLU A 21 8.62 -7.10 -4.16
C GLU A 21 8.52 -8.51 -3.55
N ILE A 22 7.28 -9.02 -3.48
CA ILE A 22 6.94 -10.38 -3.00
C ILE A 22 7.40 -11.46 -4.01
N ALA A 23 7.80 -11.06 -5.23
CA ALA A 23 8.33 -11.94 -6.27
C ALA A 23 9.83 -11.73 -6.56
N ALA A 24 10.47 -12.76 -7.10
CA ALA A 24 11.91 -12.85 -7.33
C ALA A 24 12.44 -11.88 -8.42
N ALA A 25 12.53 -10.58 -8.14
CA ALA A 25 13.40 -9.72 -8.93
C ALA A 25 14.87 -10.08 -8.75
N ALA A 26 15.63 -9.88 -9.83
CA ALA A 26 17.06 -10.10 -9.87
C ALA A 26 17.77 -9.11 -8.94
N TRP A 27 18.73 -9.62 -8.18
CA TRP A 27 19.61 -8.81 -7.34
C TRP A 27 20.44 -7.85 -8.19
N THR A 28 20.40 -6.56 -7.90
CA THR A 28 21.25 -5.55 -8.56
C THR A 28 22.59 -5.47 -7.83
N ARG A 29 23.71 -5.55 -8.56
CA ARG A 29 25.05 -5.41 -7.98
C ARG A 29 25.41 -3.92 -7.85
N HIS A 30 25.58 -3.44 -6.62
CA HIS A 30 25.94 -2.05 -6.32
C HIS A 30 27.43 -1.85 -6.07
N GLY A 31 28.17 -2.92 -5.76
CA GLY A 31 29.61 -2.83 -5.54
C GLY A 31 30.30 -4.18 -5.54
N THR A 32 31.62 -4.13 -5.62
CA THR A 32 32.51 -5.29 -5.49
C THR A 32 33.69 -4.92 -4.62
N GLY A 33 34.28 -5.91 -3.94
CA GLY A 33 35.46 -5.72 -3.12
C GLY A 33 36.23 -7.02 -2.98
N VAL A 34 37.35 -6.93 -2.27
CA VAL A 34 38.21 -8.08 -1.94
C VAL A 34 38.43 -8.10 -0.44
N LEU A 35 38.17 -9.25 0.18
CA LEU A 35 38.51 -9.53 1.57
C LEU A 35 39.85 -10.25 1.63
N CYS A 36 40.76 -9.79 2.49
CA CYS A 36 42.07 -10.37 2.70
C CYS A 36 42.20 -10.87 4.16
N PRO A 37 43.15 -11.78 4.46
CA PRO A 37 43.50 -12.11 5.83
C PRO A 37 43.83 -10.86 6.65
N ALA A 38 43.46 -10.86 7.94
CA ALA A 38 43.65 -9.73 8.82
C ALA A 38 45.14 -9.37 8.98
N GLY A 39 45.45 -8.08 8.89
CA GLY A 39 46.76 -7.54 9.21
C GLY A 39 46.95 -7.30 10.72
N PRO A 40 48.13 -6.81 11.13
CA PRO A 40 48.38 -6.46 12.53
C PRO A 40 47.44 -5.32 12.99
N VAL A 41 47.05 -5.38 14.26
CA VAL A 41 46.25 -4.32 14.92
C VAL A 41 47.15 -3.09 15.12
N PRO A 42 46.71 -1.89 14.74
CA PRO A 42 47.47 -0.66 14.95
C PRO A 42 47.59 -0.32 16.44
N GLU A 43 48.56 0.53 16.79
CA GLU A 43 48.73 1.00 18.16
C GLU A 43 47.52 1.79 18.66
N ALA A 44 47.34 1.80 19.99
CA ALA A 44 46.26 2.52 20.65
C ALA A 44 46.39 4.04 20.45
N ALA A 45 45.25 4.72 20.48
CA ALA A 45 45.20 6.17 20.35
C ALA A 45 45.91 6.86 21.52
N PRO A 46 46.38 8.12 21.35
CA PRO A 46 46.90 8.90 22.47
C PRO A 46 45.89 8.99 23.62
N ALA A 47 46.34 8.79 24.86
CA ALA A 47 45.48 8.83 26.05
C ALA A 47 44.85 10.22 26.31
N VAL A 48 45.40 11.28 25.73
CA VAL A 48 44.92 12.66 25.88
C VAL A 48 44.01 13.02 24.70
N TRP A 49 42.75 13.34 25.00
CA TRP A 49 41.72 13.70 24.03
C TRP A 49 40.92 14.93 24.47
N PRO A 50 40.66 15.93 23.60
CA PRO A 50 41.22 16.07 22.25
C PRO A 50 42.75 16.24 22.30
N PRO A 51 43.48 15.98 21.19
CA PRO A 51 44.92 16.16 21.16
C PRO A 51 45.35 17.58 21.56
N ARG A 52 46.43 17.71 22.34
CA ARG A 52 46.94 19.03 22.77
C ARG A 52 47.20 19.95 21.57
N GLY A 53 46.71 21.19 21.66
CA GLY A 53 46.83 22.18 20.58
C GLY A 53 45.90 21.95 19.39
N ALA A 54 44.86 21.14 19.54
CA ALA A 54 43.76 21.09 18.57
C ALA A 54 42.73 22.17 18.89
N GLU A 55 42.34 22.94 17.87
CA GLU A 55 41.39 24.04 18.00
C GLU A 55 39.96 23.54 17.77
N PRO A 56 38.97 23.93 18.59
CA PRO A 56 37.59 23.48 18.46
C PRO A 56 36.93 24.02 17.18
N VAL A 57 36.05 23.21 16.58
CA VAL A 57 35.20 23.59 15.45
C VAL A 57 33.77 23.76 15.93
N GLU A 58 33.17 24.93 15.68
CA GLU A 58 31.77 25.19 15.99
C GLU A 58 30.85 24.38 15.07
N LEU A 59 29.96 23.57 15.66
CA LEU A 59 29.05 22.70 14.91
C LEU A 59 27.71 23.36 14.56
N GLY A 60 27.31 24.45 15.22
CA GLY A 60 26.07 25.18 14.92
C GLY A 60 24.83 24.30 14.77
N ASP A 61 23.97 24.63 13.81
CA ASP A 61 22.86 23.78 13.35
C ASP A 61 23.27 22.97 12.10
N LEU A 62 24.35 22.20 12.21
CA LEU A 62 24.87 21.38 11.11
C LEU A 62 23.77 20.50 10.47
N TYR A 63 22.94 19.86 11.29
CA TYR A 63 21.92 18.93 10.78
C TYR A 63 20.69 19.64 10.21
N GLY A 64 20.28 20.79 10.74
CA GLY A 64 19.26 21.62 10.10
C GLY A 64 19.72 22.17 8.75
N GLN A 65 20.99 22.57 8.63
CA GLN A 65 21.56 23.01 7.35
C GLN A 65 21.66 21.87 6.31
N LEU A 66 21.88 20.63 6.76
CA LEU A 66 21.90 19.45 5.89
C LEU A 66 20.50 18.93 5.51
N ALA A 67 19.47 19.29 6.28
CA ALA A 67 18.08 18.85 6.05
C ALA A 67 17.50 19.40 4.73
N ASP A 68 17.90 20.61 4.34
CA ASP A 68 17.48 21.25 3.09
C ASP A 68 18.39 20.91 1.88
N GLY A 69 19.41 20.08 2.09
CA GLY A 69 20.38 19.65 1.07
C GLY A 69 20.15 18.20 0.58
N PRO A 70 21.01 17.69 -0.33
CA PRO A 70 20.90 16.31 -0.85
C PRO A 70 21.20 15.22 0.19
N PHE A 71 21.49 15.59 1.44
CA PHE A 71 21.88 14.71 2.54
C PHE A 71 21.01 14.94 3.79
N ALA A 72 19.69 14.81 3.65
CA ALA A 72 18.77 14.86 4.78
C ALA A 72 18.93 13.60 5.66
N TYR A 73 19.66 13.73 6.76
CA TYR A 73 19.89 12.64 7.71
C TYR A 73 18.78 12.58 8.78
N GLY A 74 18.22 11.40 9.00
CA GLY A 74 17.29 11.16 10.11
C GLY A 74 17.98 11.20 11.49
N PRO A 75 17.22 11.32 12.60
CA PRO A 75 17.77 11.51 13.95
C PRO A 75 18.77 10.43 14.39
N ALA A 76 18.61 9.19 13.89
CA ALA A 76 19.52 8.08 14.16
C ALA A 76 20.98 8.37 13.75
N PHE A 77 21.19 9.23 12.75
CA PHE A 77 22.49 9.58 12.17
C PHE A 77 23.09 10.86 12.77
N HIS A 78 22.42 11.50 13.73
CA HIS A 78 22.90 12.74 14.38
C HIS A 78 23.91 12.43 15.49
N GLY A 79 24.98 11.73 15.13
CA GLY A 79 25.94 11.14 16.06
C GLY A 79 27.13 12.02 16.41
N LEU A 80 27.48 13.02 15.59
CA LEU A 80 28.63 13.91 15.82
C LEU A 80 28.35 14.85 17.01
N ARG A 81 29.25 14.84 18.01
CA ARG A 81 29.08 15.61 19.27
C ARG A 81 30.05 16.77 19.40
N ALA A 82 31.28 16.59 18.97
CA ALA A 82 32.31 17.61 19.03
C ALA A 82 33.36 17.36 17.95
N ALA A 83 34.00 18.42 17.46
CA ALA A 83 35.08 18.32 16.49
C ALA A 83 36.18 19.35 16.77
N TRP A 84 37.41 19.01 16.38
CA TRP A 84 38.60 19.86 16.50
C TRP A 84 39.48 19.71 15.26
N THR A 85 40.31 20.71 14.99
CA THR A 85 41.29 20.69 13.89
C THR A 85 42.71 20.94 14.37
N ARG A 86 43.68 20.27 13.75
CA ARG A 86 45.12 20.52 13.96
C ARG A 86 45.92 20.00 12.77
N ASP A 87 46.83 20.78 12.21
CA ASP A 87 47.73 20.36 11.12
C ASP A 87 47.00 19.66 9.94
N ARG A 88 45.88 20.24 9.50
CA ARG A 88 44.96 19.67 8.48
C ARG A 88 44.33 18.32 8.85
N LYS A 89 44.38 17.91 10.11
CA LYS A 89 43.66 16.74 10.63
C LYS A 89 42.38 17.19 11.31
N VAL A 90 41.36 16.36 11.23
CA VAL A 90 40.11 16.54 11.97
C VAL A 90 40.01 15.47 13.04
N PHE A 91 39.65 15.89 14.24
CA PHE A 91 39.37 15.02 15.37
C PHE A 91 37.89 15.16 15.71
N ALA A 92 37.19 14.07 15.94
CA ALA A 92 35.76 14.10 16.24
C ALA A 92 35.38 13.13 17.35
N GLU A 93 34.43 13.53 18.19
CA GLU A 93 33.72 12.63 19.09
C GLU A 93 32.35 12.32 18.50
N VAL A 94 32.07 11.02 18.36
CA VAL A 94 30.82 10.51 17.80
C VAL A 94 30.19 9.56 18.79
N ARG A 95 28.88 9.66 18.99
CA ARG A 95 28.13 8.78 19.89
C ARG A 95 26.82 8.36 19.24
N LEU A 96 26.57 7.05 19.29
CA LEU A 96 25.31 6.46 18.87
C LEU A 96 24.17 6.95 19.79
N PRO A 97 22.97 7.27 19.26
CA PRO A 97 21.80 7.55 20.07
C PRO A 97 21.50 6.41 21.05
N GLN A 98 21.04 6.76 22.26
CA GLN A 98 20.89 5.80 23.37
C GLN A 98 19.93 4.66 23.02
N GLU A 99 18.91 4.96 22.23
CA GLU A 99 17.88 4.04 21.76
C GLU A 99 18.45 2.91 20.90
N LEU A 100 19.63 3.11 20.31
CA LEU A 100 20.29 2.14 19.42
C LEU A 100 21.43 1.39 20.11
N HIS A 101 21.71 1.62 21.40
CA HIS A 101 22.84 1.00 22.09
C HIS A 101 22.71 -0.52 22.18
N GLU A 102 21.49 -1.03 22.38
CA GLU A 102 21.22 -2.47 22.44
C GLU A 102 21.52 -3.17 21.10
N GLN A 103 21.28 -2.49 19.97
CA GLN A 103 21.53 -2.99 18.62
C GLN A 103 23.00 -2.90 18.21
N ALA A 104 23.83 -2.12 18.93
CA ALA A 104 25.23 -1.91 18.56
C ALA A 104 26.03 -3.23 18.47
N GLY A 105 25.70 -4.22 19.30
CA GLY A 105 26.32 -5.54 19.30
C GLY A 105 25.96 -6.43 18.10
N GLU A 106 24.91 -6.09 17.35
CA GLU A 106 24.49 -6.85 16.15
C GLU A 106 25.36 -6.54 14.92
N TYR A 107 26.16 -5.47 14.99
CA TYR A 107 27.02 -5.01 13.90
C TYR A 107 28.50 -5.12 14.28
N LEU A 108 29.35 -5.40 13.28
CA LEU A 108 30.80 -5.23 13.44
C LEU A 108 31.13 -3.77 13.81
N LEU A 109 30.45 -2.82 13.17
CA LEU A 109 30.40 -1.41 13.55
C LEU A 109 29.03 -0.88 13.14
N HIS A 110 28.32 -0.20 14.04
CA HIS A 110 26.97 0.28 13.78
C HIS A 110 26.98 1.30 12.61
N PRO A 111 26.14 1.14 11.57
CA PRO A 111 26.15 2.00 10.38
C PRO A 111 25.99 3.49 10.69
N ALA A 112 25.04 3.84 11.57
CA ALA A 112 24.83 5.24 11.96
C ALA A 112 26.04 5.84 12.72
N LEU A 113 26.80 5.02 13.45
CA LEU A 113 27.99 5.46 14.17
C LEU A 113 29.17 5.68 13.21
N LEU A 114 29.34 4.80 12.22
CA LEU A 114 30.34 4.96 11.16
C LEU A 114 30.02 6.17 10.26
N ASP A 115 28.76 6.32 9.86
CA ASP A 115 28.34 7.41 8.98
C ASP A 115 28.52 8.79 9.64
N ALA A 116 28.13 8.92 10.91
CA ALA A 116 28.35 10.14 11.69
C ALA A 116 29.84 10.50 11.86
N ALA A 117 30.76 9.52 11.82
CA ALA A 117 32.20 9.77 11.78
C ALA A 117 32.64 10.41 10.46
N LEU A 118 31.94 10.14 9.35
CA LEU A 118 32.22 10.74 8.05
C LEU A 118 31.69 12.17 7.93
N HIS A 119 30.73 12.58 8.74
CA HIS A 119 30.22 13.97 8.73
C HIS A 119 31.33 14.97 9.07
N ALA A 120 32.33 14.55 9.85
CA ALA A 120 33.50 15.35 10.19
C ALA A 120 34.43 15.62 8.99
N VAL A 121 34.27 14.93 7.85
CA VAL A 121 35.07 15.17 6.63
C VAL A 121 34.83 16.57 6.07
N GLY A 122 33.60 17.08 6.19
CA GLY A 122 33.25 18.43 5.74
C GLY A 122 33.69 19.55 6.69
N LEU A 123 34.34 19.21 7.82
CA LEU A 123 34.76 20.18 8.82
C LEU A 123 36.23 20.57 8.63
N GLY A 124 36.52 21.88 8.67
CA GLY A 124 37.87 22.42 8.52
C GLY A 124 38.43 22.31 7.09
N GLU A 125 39.76 22.38 6.96
CA GLU A 125 40.48 22.39 5.67
C GLU A 125 41.02 21.00 5.26
N LEU A 126 40.32 19.94 5.64
CA LEU A 126 40.76 18.56 5.38
C LEU A 126 40.88 18.30 3.88
N LEU A 127 39.86 18.70 3.11
CA LEU A 127 39.80 18.67 1.65
C LEU A 127 39.39 20.04 1.10
N ASP A 128 39.93 20.42 -0.05
CA ASP A 128 39.46 21.59 -0.79
C ASP A 128 38.32 21.17 -1.71
N THR A 129 37.09 21.38 -1.28
CA THR A 129 35.89 20.88 -1.96
C THR A 129 35.24 21.91 -2.88
N GLY A 130 35.74 23.14 -2.92
CA GLY A 130 35.11 24.25 -3.67
C GLY A 130 33.64 24.49 -3.31
N GLY A 131 33.19 24.05 -2.13
CA GLY A 131 31.80 24.14 -1.68
C GLY A 131 30.87 23.05 -2.25
N GLN A 132 31.37 22.05 -2.97
CA GLN A 132 30.52 20.97 -3.51
C GLN A 132 30.31 19.82 -2.50
N PRO A 133 29.07 19.26 -2.42
CA PRO A 133 28.80 18.08 -1.63
C PRO A 133 29.59 16.87 -2.16
N LEU A 134 30.27 16.14 -1.26
CA LEU A 134 31.03 14.94 -1.59
C LEU A 134 30.33 13.68 -1.07
N ARG A 135 30.43 12.57 -1.81
CA ARG A 135 29.95 11.25 -1.36
C ARG A 135 31.05 10.18 -1.38
N PRO A 136 31.02 9.19 -0.46
CA PRO A 136 31.84 7.99 -0.51
C PRO A 136 31.74 7.25 -1.85
N PHE A 137 32.88 6.93 -2.44
CA PHE A 137 32.95 6.16 -3.70
C PHE A 137 33.71 4.84 -3.55
N ALA A 138 34.87 4.83 -2.90
CA ALA A 138 35.67 3.61 -2.74
C ALA A 138 36.41 3.59 -1.40
N TRP A 139 36.40 2.43 -0.75
CA TRP A 139 37.04 2.17 0.54
C TRP A 139 38.23 1.24 0.35
N ASN A 140 39.41 1.65 0.83
CA ASN A 140 40.64 0.90 0.70
C ASN A 140 41.30 0.70 2.07
N GLY A 141 41.77 -0.53 2.33
CA GLY A 141 42.46 -0.85 3.58
C GLY A 141 41.57 -0.72 4.81
N VAL A 142 40.33 -1.24 4.75
CA VAL A 142 39.40 -1.26 5.88
C VAL A 142 39.75 -2.43 6.80
N SER A 143 39.94 -2.15 8.09
CA SER A 143 40.14 -3.15 9.14
C SER A 143 39.30 -2.79 10.35
N VAL A 144 38.51 -3.74 10.84
CA VAL A 144 37.72 -3.62 12.08
C VAL A 144 38.43 -4.42 13.16
N HIS A 145 38.71 -3.79 14.29
CA HIS A 145 39.54 -4.32 15.37
C HIS A 145 38.72 -4.68 16.62
N ALA A 146 37.56 -4.04 16.80
CA ALA A 146 36.62 -4.30 17.89
C ALA A 146 35.17 -4.10 17.42
N THR A 147 34.22 -4.75 18.09
CA THR A 147 32.78 -4.72 17.76
C THR A 147 31.95 -4.18 18.93
N GLY A 148 30.72 -3.72 18.66
CA GLY A 148 29.81 -3.24 19.72
C GLY A 148 30.13 -1.86 20.29
N ALA A 149 30.98 -1.07 19.62
CA ALA A 149 31.25 0.30 20.04
C ALA A 149 29.99 1.17 19.95
N THR A 150 29.70 1.94 21.01
CA THR A 150 28.61 2.93 21.06
C THR A 150 29.11 4.37 20.97
N ALA A 151 30.42 4.58 21.07
CA ALA A 151 31.08 5.87 20.94
C ALA A 151 32.46 5.72 20.29
N LEU A 152 32.86 6.73 19.51
CA LEU A 152 34.14 6.77 18.79
C LEU A 152 34.85 8.10 19.02
N ARG A 153 36.18 8.01 19.16
CA ARG A 153 37.15 9.09 18.97
C ARG A 153 37.78 8.91 17.60
N VAL A 154 37.43 9.80 16.67
CA VAL A 154 37.74 9.69 15.25
C VAL A 154 38.87 10.65 14.89
N THR A 155 39.87 10.17 14.16
CA THR A 155 40.90 10.99 13.53
C THR A 155 40.82 10.81 12.01
N LEU A 156 40.62 11.92 11.30
CA LEU A 156 40.63 11.98 9.85
C LEU A 156 41.88 12.73 9.39
N THR A 157 42.59 12.16 8.41
CA THR A 157 43.77 12.79 7.81
C THR A 157 43.71 12.75 6.28
N PRO A 158 44.29 13.74 5.57
CA PRO A 158 44.34 13.72 4.11
C PRO A 158 45.09 12.48 3.61
N ALA A 159 44.53 11.80 2.60
CA ALA A 159 45.10 10.61 1.97
C ALA A 159 45.17 10.72 0.44
N GLY A 160 45.08 11.94 -0.11
CA GLY A 160 45.06 12.25 -1.53
C GLY A 160 44.24 13.51 -1.82
N ALA A 161 44.07 13.88 -3.09
CA ALA A 161 43.35 15.09 -3.49
C ALA A 161 41.86 15.06 -3.08
N ASN A 162 41.19 13.91 -3.26
CA ASN A 162 39.80 13.68 -2.89
C ASN A 162 39.66 12.45 -1.99
N ALA A 163 40.60 12.29 -1.03
CA ALA A 163 40.65 11.10 -0.20
C ALA A 163 41.04 11.41 1.23
N VAL A 164 40.44 10.69 2.17
CA VAL A 164 40.75 10.77 3.61
C VAL A 164 41.08 9.39 4.15
N SER A 165 42.00 9.29 5.09
CA SER A 165 42.15 8.09 5.93
C SER A 165 41.41 8.31 7.24
N LEU A 166 40.82 7.24 7.77
CA LEU A 166 40.04 7.26 9.00
C LEU A 166 40.65 6.29 10.00
N TYR A 167 40.88 6.78 11.22
CA TYR A 167 41.19 5.95 12.38
C TYR A 167 40.17 6.27 13.48
N ALA A 168 39.53 5.24 14.04
CA ALA A 168 38.63 5.44 15.17
C ALA A 168 38.97 4.49 16.32
N ALA A 169 38.95 5.03 17.53
CA ALA A 169 39.12 4.30 18.78
C ALA A 169 37.90 4.49 19.68
N ASP A 170 37.70 3.62 20.66
CA ASP A 170 36.63 3.76 21.65
C ASP A 170 36.96 4.83 22.72
N GLY A 171 36.09 4.96 23.73
CA GLY A 171 36.31 5.91 24.85
C GLY A 171 37.54 5.60 25.71
N THR A 172 38.07 4.38 25.65
CA THR A 172 39.31 3.96 26.35
C THR A 172 40.57 4.20 25.52
N GLY A 173 40.42 4.47 24.21
CA GLY A 173 41.53 4.62 23.27
C GLY A 173 41.91 3.32 22.55
N ALA A 174 41.15 2.23 22.74
CA ALA A 174 41.35 0.98 22.03
C ALA A 174 40.91 1.12 20.56
N PRO A 175 41.70 0.64 19.57
CA PRO A 175 41.32 0.74 18.16
C PRO A 175 40.01 0.00 17.85
N VAL A 176 39.11 0.65 17.09
CA VAL A 176 37.84 0.08 16.64
C VAL A 176 37.84 -0.14 15.13
N VAL A 177 38.20 0.87 14.34
CA VAL A 177 38.25 0.76 12.86
C VAL A 177 39.38 1.60 12.28
N THR A 178 40.00 1.09 11.21
CA THR A 178 40.99 1.81 10.42
C THR A 178 40.63 1.70 8.94
N VAL A 179 40.77 2.81 8.22
CA VAL A 179 40.55 2.92 6.78
C VAL A 179 41.75 3.63 6.19
N GLY A 180 42.52 2.90 5.38
CA GLY A 180 43.71 3.45 4.74
C GLY A 180 43.42 4.58 3.77
N SER A 181 42.33 4.48 2.99
CA SER A 181 41.87 5.57 2.12
C SER A 181 40.40 5.41 1.76
N LEU A 182 39.61 6.46 1.99
CA LEU A 182 38.25 6.66 1.54
C LEU A 182 38.26 7.70 0.42
N LEU A 183 38.02 7.25 -0.82
CA LEU A 183 37.88 8.13 -1.97
C LEU A 183 36.48 8.72 -2.03
N LEU A 184 36.41 10.03 -2.24
CA LEU A 184 35.19 10.81 -2.31
C LEU A 184 35.01 11.40 -3.70
N ARG A 185 33.77 11.62 -4.10
CA ARG A 185 33.44 12.27 -5.39
C ARG A 185 32.43 13.39 -5.20
N PRO A 186 32.56 14.50 -5.95
CA PRO A 186 31.53 15.53 -6.00
C PRO A 186 30.20 14.99 -6.52
N VAL A 187 29.12 15.58 -6.06
CA VAL A 187 27.77 15.38 -6.59
C VAL A 187 27.46 16.55 -7.52
N ASP A 188 27.16 16.27 -8.79
CA ASP A 188 26.61 17.28 -9.71
C ASP A 188 25.22 17.68 -9.20
N VAL A 189 25.10 18.93 -8.72
CA VAL A 189 23.85 19.55 -8.21
C VAL A 189 23.18 20.45 -9.26
N THR A 190 23.70 20.51 -10.49
CA THR A 190 23.19 21.37 -11.59
C THR A 190 22.06 20.75 -12.41
N GLU A 191 21.71 19.49 -12.17
CA GLU A 191 20.39 18.99 -12.52
C GLU A 191 19.60 18.91 -11.22
N PRO A 192 18.44 19.60 -11.09
CA PRO A 192 17.43 19.18 -10.14
C PRO A 192 17.06 17.76 -10.56
N GLY A 193 17.79 16.80 -10.00
CA GLY A 193 17.56 15.39 -10.22
C GLY A 193 16.13 15.15 -9.85
N ALA A 194 15.31 14.89 -10.88
CA ALA A 194 13.97 14.39 -10.74
C ALA A 194 13.98 13.40 -9.58
N ARG A 195 13.28 13.71 -8.49
CA ARG A 195 12.74 12.66 -7.61
C ARG A 195 12.07 11.73 -8.60
N PRO A 196 12.60 10.51 -8.85
CA PRO A 196 12.14 9.76 -9.99
C PRO A 196 10.64 9.55 -9.80
N PRO A 197 9.79 9.82 -10.82
CA PRO A 197 8.36 9.51 -10.75
C PRO A 197 8.14 8.07 -10.26
N ALA A 198 9.09 7.17 -10.54
CA ALA A 198 9.11 5.78 -10.11
C ALA A 198 8.82 5.50 -8.62
N ALA A 199 9.12 6.39 -7.68
CA ALA A 199 8.87 6.13 -6.25
C ALA A 199 7.38 6.24 -5.86
N ALA A 200 6.60 7.10 -6.52
CA ALA A 200 5.15 7.14 -6.29
C ALA A 200 4.44 5.97 -7.00
N HIS A 201 4.99 5.53 -8.15
CA HIS A 201 4.39 4.49 -8.98
C HIS A 201 4.45 3.10 -8.31
N SER A 202 5.43 2.84 -7.44
CA SER A 202 5.53 1.57 -6.71
C SER A 202 4.50 1.41 -5.57
N SER A 203 3.84 2.51 -5.18
CA SER A 203 2.82 2.54 -4.12
C SER A 203 1.39 2.46 -4.67
N LEU A 204 1.18 2.32 -5.99
CA LEU A 204 -0.15 2.10 -6.57
C LEU A 204 -0.36 0.62 -6.91
N LEU A 205 -1.36 0.01 -6.27
CA LEU A 205 -1.70 -1.39 -6.44
C LEU A 205 -3.05 -1.56 -7.15
N SER A 206 -3.22 -2.67 -7.85
CA SER A 206 -4.49 -3.09 -8.45
C SER A 206 -4.83 -4.53 -8.06
N LEU A 207 -6.13 -4.82 -8.03
CA LEU A 207 -6.67 -6.15 -7.76
C LEU A 207 -6.93 -6.86 -9.08
N THR A 208 -6.26 -7.98 -9.31
CA THR A 208 -6.48 -8.85 -10.46
C THR A 208 -7.13 -10.15 -10.02
N TRP A 209 -8.07 -10.67 -10.81
CA TRP A 209 -8.69 -11.97 -10.58
C TRP A 209 -8.03 -13.03 -11.46
N THR A 210 -7.39 -14.02 -10.82
CA THR A 210 -6.58 -15.03 -11.50
C THR A 210 -7.31 -16.36 -11.53
N PRO A 211 -7.40 -17.06 -12.68
CA PRO A 211 -7.99 -18.39 -12.75
C PRO A 211 -7.20 -19.42 -11.95
N VAL A 212 -7.91 -20.30 -11.23
CA VAL A 212 -7.32 -21.44 -10.52
C VAL A 212 -7.97 -22.75 -10.96
N PRO A 213 -7.19 -23.84 -11.09
CA PRO A 213 -7.75 -25.15 -11.39
C PRO A 213 -8.53 -25.68 -10.19
N LEU A 214 -9.72 -26.23 -10.44
CA LEU A 214 -10.53 -26.87 -9.41
C LEU A 214 -10.18 -28.36 -9.27
N PRO A 215 -10.00 -28.87 -8.03
CA PRO A 215 -9.83 -30.30 -7.81
C PRO A 215 -11.13 -31.06 -8.15
N ALA A 216 -10.97 -32.28 -8.67
CA ALA A 216 -12.10 -33.20 -8.82
C ALA A 216 -12.54 -33.68 -7.43
N VAL A 217 -13.78 -33.39 -7.07
CA VAL A 217 -14.41 -33.83 -5.82
C VAL A 217 -15.47 -34.87 -6.13
N GLY A 218 -15.54 -35.91 -5.30
CA GLY A 218 -16.67 -36.84 -5.30
C GLY A 218 -17.94 -36.17 -4.79
N ALA A 219 -19.06 -36.90 -4.78
CA ALA A 219 -20.29 -36.43 -4.15
C ALA A 219 -20.11 -36.33 -2.63
N VAL A 220 -19.66 -35.18 -2.14
CA VAL A 220 -19.58 -34.86 -0.72
C VAL A 220 -20.86 -34.10 -0.36
N PRO A 221 -21.68 -34.61 0.58
CA PRO A 221 -22.85 -33.87 1.04
C PRO A 221 -22.42 -32.57 1.72
N TRP A 222 -23.14 -31.50 1.43
CA TRP A 222 -22.92 -30.17 2.00
C TRP A 222 -24.26 -29.59 2.43
N ALA A 223 -24.23 -28.66 3.38
CA ALA A 223 -25.44 -28.10 3.98
C ALA A 223 -25.70 -26.66 3.53
N VAL A 224 -26.96 -26.25 3.54
CA VAL A 224 -27.40 -24.86 3.36
C VAL A 224 -28.17 -24.43 4.60
N LEU A 225 -27.87 -23.24 5.11
CA LEU A 225 -28.69 -22.57 6.11
C LEU A 225 -29.77 -21.72 5.42
N GLY A 226 -31.02 -22.16 5.53
CA GLY A 226 -32.18 -21.63 4.86
C GLY A 226 -32.54 -22.39 3.58
N ASP A 227 -33.21 -21.70 2.67
CA ASP A 227 -33.70 -22.26 1.41
C ASP A 227 -32.57 -22.59 0.43
N ARG A 228 -32.82 -23.58 -0.42
CA ARG A 228 -31.88 -23.97 -1.47
C ARG A 228 -31.64 -22.79 -2.43
N PRO A 229 -30.39 -22.36 -2.65
CA PRO A 229 -30.09 -21.29 -3.60
C PRO A 229 -30.45 -21.70 -5.03
N SER A 230 -30.87 -20.75 -5.86
CA SER A 230 -31.28 -21.02 -7.25
C SER A 230 -30.15 -21.61 -8.12
N TRP A 231 -28.90 -21.28 -7.82
CA TRP A 231 -27.72 -21.83 -8.49
C TRP A 231 -27.40 -23.28 -8.04
N ALA A 232 -27.93 -23.72 -6.89
CA ALA A 232 -27.77 -25.08 -6.41
C ALA A 232 -28.89 -25.95 -6.98
N GLY A 233 -28.59 -26.65 -8.09
CA GLY A 233 -29.55 -27.54 -8.75
C GLY A 233 -30.10 -28.65 -7.82
N PRO A 234 -31.18 -29.35 -8.24
CA PRO A 234 -31.85 -30.35 -7.41
C PRO A 234 -30.94 -31.51 -6.97
N ASP A 235 -29.99 -31.88 -7.82
CA ASP A 235 -29.05 -32.98 -7.63
C ASP A 235 -27.68 -32.53 -7.10
N SER A 236 -27.60 -31.31 -6.55
CA SER A 236 -26.34 -30.72 -6.07
C SER A 236 -25.75 -31.39 -4.83
N GLY A 237 -26.50 -32.28 -4.17
CA GLY A 237 -26.12 -32.88 -2.89
C GLY A 237 -26.31 -31.95 -1.68
N ALA A 238 -26.93 -30.77 -1.88
CA ALA A 238 -27.23 -29.81 -0.83
C ALA A 238 -28.37 -30.29 0.08
N VAL A 239 -28.11 -30.35 1.40
CA VAL A 239 -29.12 -30.58 2.43
C VAL A 239 -29.49 -29.25 3.09
N CYS A 240 -30.76 -28.86 3.03
CA CYS A 240 -31.22 -27.60 3.61
C CYS A 240 -31.65 -27.79 5.06
N HIS A 241 -31.17 -26.91 5.93
CA HIS A 241 -31.58 -26.79 7.33
C HIS A 241 -32.16 -25.40 7.53
N ALA A 242 -33.20 -25.25 8.34
CA ALA A 242 -33.84 -23.95 8.55
C ALA A 242 -32.85 -22.89 9.08
N ASP A 243 -31.99 -23.30 10.00
CA ASP A 243 -31.00 -22.48 10.70
C ASP A 243 -29.85 -23.36 11.23
N LEU A 244 -28.92 -22.73 11.97
CA LEU A 244 -27.77 -23.40 12.56
C LEU A 244 -28.18 -24.42 13.63
N ASP A 245 -29.23 -24.15 14.40
CA ASP A 245 -29.72 -25.03 15.46
C ASP A 245 -30.28 -26.33 14.87
N ALA A 246 -31.03 -26.22 13.76
CA ALA A 246 -31.54 -27.38 13.01
C ALA A 246 -30.41 -28.22 12.41
N LEU A 247 -29.32 -27.59 11.94
CA LEU A 247 -28.13 -28.31 11.48
C LEU A 247 -27.44 -29.04 12.66
N ALA A 248 -27.22 -28.34 13.77
CA ALA A 248 -26.59 -28.92 14.95
C ALA A 248 -27.41 -30.09 15.51
N ALA A 249 -28.74 -29.98 15.54
CA ALA A 249 -29.63 -31.05 15.97
C ALA A 249 -29.56 -32.29 15.06
N SER A 250 -29.45 -32.10 13.73
CA SER A 250 -29.29 -33.19 12.76
C SER A 250 -27.96 -33.93 12.97
N VAL A 251 -26.85 -33.19 13.13
CA VAL A 251 -25.55 -33.78 13.46
C VAL A 251 -25.57 -34.49 14.81
N ALA A 252 -26.26 -33.94 15.82
CA ALA A 252 -26.47 -34.58 17.12
C ALA A 252 -27.29 -35.87 17.04
N ALA A 253 -28.25 -35.95 16.13
CA ALA A 253 -29.05 -37.14 15.86
C ALA A 253 -28.27 -38.25 15.14
N GLY A 254 -27.05 -37.98 14.68
CA GLY A 254 -26.16 -38.95 14.02
C GLY A 254 -26.13 -38.87 12.50
N ASP A 255 -26.71 -37.82 11.91
CA ASP A 255 -26.60 -37.58 10.47
C ASP A 255 -25.14 -37.23 10.07
N PRO A 256 -24.75 -37.47 8.80
CA PRO A 256 -23.41 -37.16 8.33
C PRO A 256 -23.05 -35.68 8.48
N VAL A 257 -21.85 -35.40 9.01
CA VAL A 257 -21.30 -34.04 9.08
C VAL A 257 -21.04 -33.51 7.66
N PRO A 258 -21.54 -32.31 7.31
CA PRO A 258 -21.34 -31.77 5.96
C PRO A 258 -19.88 -31.39 5.72
N GLY A 259 -19.43 -31.48 4.47
CA GLY A 259 -18.08 -31.06 4.09
C GLY A 259 -17.86 -29.54 4.16
N PHE A 260 -18.92 -28.77 3.98
CA PHE A 260 -19.00 -27.32 4.16
C PHE A 260 -20.46 -26.89 4.34
N VAL A 261 -20.68 -25.68 4.86
CA VAL A 261 -22.01 -25.11 5.05
C VAL A 261 -22.13 -23.80 4.29
N VAL A 262 -23.22 -23.60 3.55
CA VAL A 262 -23.49 -22.38 2.80
C VAL A 262 -24.47 -21.49 3.55
N LEU A 263 -24.11 -20.21 3.65
CA LEU A 263 -24.99 -19.11 4.01
C LEU A 263 -25.14 -18.21 2.79
N ASP A 264 -26.36 -18.09 2.27
CA ASP A 264 -26.73 -17.11 1.24
C ASP A 264 -27.58 -15.99 1.88
N PRO A 265 -26.99 -14.82 2.17
CA PRO A 265 -27.70 -13.71 2.80
C PRO A 265 -28.74 -13.06 1.87
N ALA A 266 -28.67 -13.30 0.56
CA ALA A 266 -29.57 -12.74 -0.44
C ALA A 266 -30.76 -13.68 -0.78
N ALA A 267 -30.76 -14.92 -0.26
CA ALA A 267 -31.87 -15.85 -0.46
C ALA A 267 -33.21 -15.23 -0.02
N GLY A 268 -34.16 -15.12 -0.97
CA GLY A 268 -35.47 -14.50 -0.78
C GLY A 268 -35.53 -12.97 -1.00
N GLY A 269 -34.48 -12.36 -1.56
CA GLY A 269 -34.27 -10.91 -1.65
C GLY A 269 -35.19 -10.12 -2.60
N ARG A 270 -35.23 -8.80 -2.36
CA ARG A 270 -36.07 -7.76 -3.00
C ARG A 270 -35.44 -7.21 -4.29
N ASP A 271 -36.24 -6.51 -5.10
CA ASP A 271 -35.84 -5.92 -6.39
C ASP A 271 -34.84 -4.74 -6.29
N ASP A 272 -34.64 -4.14 -5.11
CA ASP A 272 -33.80 -2.94 -4.90
C ASP A 272 -32.46 -3.26 -4.18
N ASP A 273 -31.59 -4.02 -4.85
CA ASP A 273 -30.33 -4.51 -4.28
C ASP A 273 -29.33 -3.38 -3.95
N GLY A 274 -29.48 -2.20 -4.58
CA GLY A 274 -28.59 -1.05 -4.39
C GLY A 274 -28.86 -0.22 -3.13
N HIS A 275 -29.99 -0.43 -2.46
CA HIS A 275 -30.39 0.38 -1.32
C HIS A 275 -29.55 0.09 -0.06
N PRO A 276 -29.04 1.12 0.67
CA PRO A 276 -28.18 0.92 1.84
C PRO A 276 -28.80 0.03 2.93
N ALA A 277 -30.13 0.06 3.09
CA ALA A 277 -30.83 -0.81 4.03
C ALA A 277 -30.64 -2.31 3.75
N VAL A 278 -30.55 -2.73 2.47
CA VAL A 278 -30.30 -4.13 2.09
C VAL A 278 -28.89 -4.55 2.51
N ALA A 279 -27.90 -3.68 2.29
CA ALA A 279 -26.54 -3.88 2.77
C ALA A 279 -26.45 -4.07 4.29
N ARG A 280 -27.24 -3.29 5.06
CA ARG A 280 -27.32 -3.41 6.53
C ARG A 280 -27.94 -4.73 6.96
N GLU A 281 -29.07 -5.09 6.38
CA GLU A 281 -29.79 -6.33 6.67
C GLU A 281 -28.89 -7.56 6.46
N ARG A 282 -28.23 -7.62 5.29
CA ARG A 282 -27.32 -8.72 4.96
C ARG A 282 -26.09 -8.76 5.87
N ALA A 283 -25.49 -7.60 6.15
CA ALA A 283 -24.34 -7.53 7.06
C ALA A 283 -24.71 -7.98 8.48
N ALA A 284 -25.90 -7.63 8.98
CA ALA A 284 -26.39 -8.08 10.28
C ALA A 284 -26.60 -9.61 10.31
N ARG A 285 -27.21 -10.18 9.27
CA ARG A 285 -27.41 -11.64 9.16
C ARG A 285 -26.09 -12.41 9.11
N VAL A 286 -25.11 -11.92 8.35
CA VAL A 286 -23.76 -12.53 8.31
C VAL A 286 -23.05 -12.36 9.65
N LEU A 287 -23.16 -11.21 10.30
CA LEU A 287 -22.56 -10.96 11.61
C LEU A 287 -23.10 -11.93 12.67
N GLU A 288 -24.42 -12.10 12.74
CA GLU A 288 -25.07 -13.05 13.65
C GLU A 288 -24.61 -14.48 13.39
N SER A 289 -24.68 -14.91 12.12
CA SER A 289 -24.27 -16.26 11.72
C SER A 289 -22.79 -16.51 11.99
N ALA A 290 -21.93 -15.53 11.73
CA ALA A 290 -20.50 -15.65 11.96
C ALA A 290 -20.17 -15.77 13.46
N ARG A 291 -20.85 -15.01 14.34
CA ARG A 291 -20.68 -15.10 15.80
C ARG A 291 -21.12 -16.47 16.32
N ALA A 292 -22.27 -16.97 15.86
CA ALA A 292 -22.73 -18.30 16.22
C ALA A 292 -21.77 -19.39 15.71
N TRP A 293 -21.24 -19.23 14.49
CA TRP A 293 -20.31 -20.17 13.87
C TRP A 293 -18.95 -20.27 14.56
N VAL A 294 -18.52 -19.26 15.31
CA VAL A 294 -17.25 -19.30 16.08
C VAL A 294 -17.47 -19.41 17.58
N SER A 295 -18.72 -19.59 18.01
CA SER A 295 -19.05 -19.74 19.43
C SER A 295 -18.41 -21.01 20.01
N GLU A 296 -18.05 -20.95 21.29
CA GLU A 296 -17.62 -22.12 22.07
C GLU A 296 -18.76 -23.15 22.24
N ASP A 297 -20.01 -22.71 22.10
CA ASP A 297 -21.21 -23.57 22.18
C ASP A 297 -21.48 -24.36 20.90
N LEU A 298 -20.74 -24.10 19.81
CA LEU A 298 -20.92 -24.84 18.55
C LEU A 298 -20.49 -26.30 18.73
N ASP A 299 -21.29 -27.24 18.19
CA ASP A 299 -20.94 -28.66 18.15
C ASP A 299 -19.51 -28.86 17.63
N GLU A 300 -18.66 -29.53 18.42
CA GLU A 300 -17.24 -29.73 18.10
C GLU A 300 -17.02 -30.43 16.75
N ARG A 301 -18.00 -31.21 16.27
CA ARG A 301 -17.96 -31.86 14.95
C ARG A 301 -18.11 -30.87 13.79
N LEU A 302 -18.72 -29.71 14.03
CA LEU A 302 -18.85 -28.62 13.06
C LEU A 302 -17.67 -27.64 13.12
N ALA A 303 -16.85 -27.66 14.17
CA ALA A 303 -15.67 -26.81 14.29
C ALA A 303 -14.65 -26.90 13.13
N PRO A 304 -14.38 -28.06 12.49
CA PRO A 304 -13.51 -28.12 11.32
C PRO A 304 -14.21 -27.76 10.00
N VAL A 305 -15.53 -27.55 10.00
CA VAL A 305 -16.33 -27.32 8.80
C VAL A 305 -16.30 -25.83 8.44
N PRO A 306 -15.97 -25.44 7.20
CA PRO A 306 -15.99 -24.04 6.79
C PRO A 306 -17.42 -23.55 6.53
N LEU A 307 -17.71 -22.32 6.98
CA LEU A 307 -18.90 -21.56 6.56
C LEU A 307 -18.59 -20.76 5.29
N VAL A 308 -19.28 -21.07 4.22
CA VAL A 308 -19.19 -20.41 2.91
C VAL A 308 -20.25 -19.31 2.86
N VAL A 309 -19.82 -18.06 2.88
CA VAL A 309 -20.70 -16.90 2.68
C VAL A 309 -20.79 -16.63 1.19
N VAL A 310 -21.97 -16.91 0.62
CA VAL A 310 -22.23 -16.78 -0.81
C VAL A 310 -22.81 -15.40 -1.11
N THR A 311 -22.29 -14.79 -2.16
CA THR A 311 -22.77 -13.53 -2.74
C THR A 311 -23.04 -13.73 -4.23
N ARG A 312 -23.79 -12.82 -4.85
CA ARG A 312 -24.09 -12.87 -6.27
C ARG A 312 -23.78 -11.53 -6.90
N ASP A 313 -22.97 -11.52 -7.96
CA ASP A 313 -22.56 -10.33 -8.72
C ASP A 313 -22.07 -9.17 -7.83
N ALA A 314 -21.53 -9.48 -6.64
CA ALA A 314 -21.11 -8.50 -5.63
C ALA A 314 -19.68 -8.00 -5.87
N VAL A 315 -18.91 -8.72 -6.68
CA VAL A 315 -17.55 -8.37 -7.11
C VAL A 315 -17.45 -8.39 -8.63
N GLY A 316 -16.61 -7.52 -9.20
CA GLY A 316 -16.31 -7.52 -10.63
C GLY A 316 -14.93 -8.12 -10.88
N THR A 317 -14.87 -9.16 -11.69
CA THR A 317 -13.63 -9.89 -12.00
C THR A 317 -12.87 -9.34 -13.20
N SER A 318 -13.54 -8.58 -14.05
CA SER A 318 -12.99 -7.92 -15.24
C SER A 318 -13.77 -6.65 -15.59
N ALA A 319 -13.43 -5.98 -16.70
CA ALA A 319 -14.20 -4.84 -17.20
C ALA A 319 -15.58 -5.24 -17.74
N ASP A 320 -15.72 -6.47 -18.25
CA ASP A 320 -16.95 -7.01 -18.84
C ASP A 320 -17.85 -7.72 -17.80
N ASP A 321 -17.46 -7.68 -16.52
CA ASP A 321 -18.15 -8.31 -15.39
C ASP A 321 -18.70 -7.24 -14.44
N PRO A 322 -19.90 -6.69 -14.72
CA PRO A 322 -20.44 -5.55 -13.99
C PRO A 322 -20.90 -5.97 -12.58
N VAL A 323 -20.65 -5.09 -11.60
CA VAL A 323 -21.16 -5.28 -10.24
C VAL A 323 -22.62 -4.86 -10.19
N THR A 324 -23.51 -5.83 -9.97
CA THR A 324 -24.97 -5.57 -9.82
C THR A 324 -25.48 -5.92 -8.43
N GLY A 325 -24.77 -6.77 -7.68
CA GLY A 325 -25.08 -7.19 -6.32
C GLY A 325 -24.57 -6.24 -5.23
N LEU A 326 -24.85 -4.93 -5.34
CA LEU A 326 -24.32 -3.91 -4.43
C LEU A 326 -24.66 -4.17 -2.96
N GLY A 327 -25.84 -4.73 -2.67
CA GLY A 327 -26.28 -5.01 -1.29
C GLY A 327 -25.43 -6.10 -0.62
N SER A 328 -24.77 -6.94 -1.41
CA SER A 328 -23.90 -8.02 -0.91
C SER A 328 -22.42 -7.66 -0.92
N ALA A 329 -22.00 -6.61 -1.63
CA ALA A 329 -20.60 -6.18 -1.69
C ALA A 329 -19.93 -5.92 -0.31
N PRO A 330 -20.60 -5.29 0.68
CA PRO A 330 -19.98 -5.06 2.00
C PRO A 330 -19.59 -6.35 2.72
N LEU A 331 -20.25 -7.48 2.41
CA LEU A 331 -19.99 -8.75 3.06
C LEU A 331 -18.57 -9.24 2.82
N TRP A 332 -17.98 -8.93 1.67
CA TRP A 332 -16.60 -9.26 1.36
C TRP A 332 -15.62 -8.59 2.32
N GLY A 333 -15.79 -7.28 2.59
CA GLY A 333 -14.96 -6.57 3.57
C GLY A 333 -15.18 -7.08 5.00
N LEU A 334 -16.44 -7.33 5.38
CA LEU A 334 -16.78 -7.87 6.71
C LEU A 334 -16.12 -9.23 6.93
N VAL A 335 -16.30 -10.17 6.01
CA VAL A 335 -15.83 -11.55 6.17
C VAL A 335 -14.30 -11.64 6.05
N ARG A 336 -13.63 -10.80 5.25
CA ARG A 336 -12.15 -10.70 5.27
C ARG A 336 -11.61 -10.35 6.65
N SER A 337 -12.29 -9.46 7.37
CA SER A 337 -11.95 -9.13 8.76
C SER A 337 -12.19 -10.32 9.69
N VAL A 338 -13.33 -11.01 9.54
CA VAL A 338 -13.65 -12.23 10.30
C VAL A 338 -12.63 -13.36 10.04
N GLN A 339 -12.19 -13.56 8.79
CA GLN A 339 -11.14 -14.52 8.42
C GLN A 339 -9.79 -14.21 9.07
N SER A 340 -9.48 -12.91 9.24
CA SER A 340 -8.26 -12.49 9.93
C SER A 340 -8.30 -12.82 11.42
N GLU A 341 -9.49 -12.86 12.02
CA GLU A 341 -9.73 -13.27 13.41
C GLU A 341 -9.86 -14.80 13.56
N ASN A 342 -10.39 -15.48 12.55
CA ASN A 342 -10.72 -16.91 12.58
C ASN A 342 -10.22 -17.63 11.31
N PRO A 343 -8.89 -17.84 11.17
CA PRO A 343 -8.32 -18.42 9.96
C PRO A 343 -8.88 -19.81 9.65
N GLY A 344 -9.26 -20.04 8.39
CA GLY A 344 -9.75 -21.33 7.90
C GLY A 344 -11.21 -21.67 8.23
N ARG A 345 -11.92 -20.81 8.99
CA ARG A 345 -13.32 -21.04 9.38
C ARG A 345 -14.35 -20.55 8.36
N PHE A 346 -13.95 -19.64 7.47
CA PHE A 346 -14.85 -18.96 6.54
C PHE A 346 -14.29 -18.94 5.11
N VAL A 347 -15.17 -19.07 4.13
CA VAL A 347 -14.87 -18.91 2.70
C VAL A 347 -15.83 -17.87 2.11
N LEU A 348 -15.31 -16.92 1.35
CA LEU A 348 -16.11 -16.00 0.53
C LEU A 348 -16.24 -16.58 -0.87
N LEU A 349 -17.48 -16.67 -1.36
CA LEU A 349 -17.77 -17.12 -2.71
C LEU A 349 -18.75 -16.15 -3.38
N ASP A 350 -18.39 -15.62 -4.53
CA ASP A 350 -19.32 -14.88 -5.39
C ASP A 350 -19.65 -15.68 -6.64
N THR A 351 -20.91 -15.68 -7.06
CA THR A 351 -21.40 -16.42 -8.24
C THR A 351 -22.13 -15.50 -9.20
N ASP A 352 -22.11 -15.83 -10.49
CA ASP A 352 -22.96 -15.21 -11.52
C ASP A 352 -24.41 -15.74 -11.51
N GLY A 353 -24.65 -16.81 -10.74
CA GLY A 353 -25.92 -17.54 -10.73
C GLY A 353 -26.06 -18.56 -11.87
N ASP A 354 -25.01 -18.76 -12.67
CA ASP A 354 -25.02 -19.79 -13.71
C ASP A 354 -25.03 -21.19 -13.04
N PRO A 355 -25.90 -22.12 -13.48
CA PRO A 355 -25.90 -23.50 -12.99
C PRO A 355 -24.55 -24.22 -13.12
N GLU A 356 -23.71 -23.86 -14.09
CA GLU A 356 -22.33 -24.36 -14.22
C GLU A 356 -21.45 -23.88 -13.08
N SER A 357 -21.51 -22.59 -12.75
CA SER A 357 -20.88 -22.03 -11.55
C SER A 357 -21.39 -22.75 -10.29
N GLY A 358 -22.70 -23.00 -10.20
CA GLY A 358 -23.29 -23.77 -9.10
C GLY A 358 -22.71 -25.19 -8.94
N ARG A 359 -22.46 -25.90 -10.05
CA ARG A 359 -21.81 -27.22 -10.04
C ARG A 359 -20.34 -27.17 -9.59
N SER A 360 -19.66 -26.04 -9.79
CA SER A 360 -18.26 -25.85 -9.41
C SER A 360 -18.05 -25.55 -7.92
N VAL A 361 -19.10 -25.22 -7.16
CA VAL A 361 -18.99 -24.83 -5.73
C VAL A 361 -18.24 -25.84 -4.86
N PRO A 362 -18.54 -27.16 -4.89
CA PRO A 362 -17.77 -28.12 -4.08
C PRO A 362 -16.28 -28.15 -4.43
N GLY A 363 -15.93 -28.06 -5.72
CA GLY A 363 -14.54 -28.01 -6.17
C GLY A 363 -13.86 -26.71 -5.76
N ALA A 364 -14.58 -25.59 -5.82
CA ALA A 364 -14.13 -24.28 -5.37
C ALA A 364 -13.75 -24.30 -3.88
N VAL A 365 -14.63 -24.80 -3.01
CA VAL A 365 -14.34 -24.92 -1.57
C VAL A 365 -13.15 -25.87 -1.33
N ALA A 366 -13.10 -27.01 -2.03
CA ALA A 366 -12.02 -27.98 -1.91
C ALA A 366 -10.64 -27.49 -2.40
N SER A 367 -10.58 -26.38 -3.16
CA SER A 367 -9.32 -25.74 -3.56
C SER A 367 -8.54 -25.16 -2.36
N GLY A 368 -9.23 -24.91 -1.24
CA GLY A 368 -8.65 -24.29 -0.04
C GLY A 368 -8.42 -22.78 -0.18
N GLU A 369 -8.87 -22.16 -1.27
CA GLU A 369 -8.84 -20.72 -1.44
C GLU A 369 -9.96 -20.06 -0.60
N PRO A 370 -9.65 -19.05 0.23
CA PRO A 370 -10.61 -18.44 1.14
C PRO A 370 -11.53 -17.41 0.48
N GLU A 371 -11.24 -17.03 -0.76
CA GLU A 371 -11.94 -16.01 -1.54
C GLU A 371 -11.99 -16.44 -3.01
N ILE A 372 -13.19 -16.64 -3.54
CA ILE A 372 -13.41 -17.18 -4.89
C ILE A 372 -14.56 -16.43 -5.57
N ALA A 373 -14.40 -16.13 -6.86
CA ALA A 373 -15.49 -15.77 -7.76
C ALA A 373 -15.66 -16.87 -8.80
N LEU A 374 -16.90 -17.32 -9.01
CA LEU A 374 -17.28 -18.28 -10.04
C LEU A 374 -17.96 -17.54 -11.19
N ARG A 375 -17.40 -17.69 -12.39
CA ARG A 375 -17.91 -17.12 -13.64
C ARG A 375 -17.90 -18.19 -14.73
N GLY A 376 -19.07 -18.55 -15.24
CA GLY A 376 -19.24 -19.63 -16.23
C GLY A 376 -18.52 -20.92 -15.84
N GLY A 377 -18.64 -21.34 -14.57
CA GLY A 377 -17.97 -22.54 -14.05
C GLY A 377 -16.48 -22.39 -13.70
N SER A 378 -15.83 -21.30 -14.12
CA SER A 378 -14.41 -21.03 -13.84
C SER A 378 -14.22 -20.37 -12.48
N ALA A 379 -13.26 -20.87 -11.69
CA ALA A 379 -12.89 -20.27 -10.41
C ALA A 379 -11.76 -19.25 -10.57
N LEU A 380 -12.01 -18.06 -10.04
CA LEU A 380 -11.13 -16.91 -10.05
C LEU A 380 -10.82 -16.52 -8.60
N VAL A 381 -9.58 -16.16 -8.31
CA VAL A 381 -9.15 -15.74 -6.97
C VAL A 381 -8.53 -14.34 -7.02
N PRO A 382 -8.79 -13.49 -6.02
CA PRO A 382 -8.28 -12.13 -6.02
C PRO A 382 -6.79 -12.10 -5.67
N ARG A 383 -6.03 -11.26 -6.38
CA ARG A 383 -4.59 -11.06 -6.21
C ARG A 383 -4.26 -9.58 -6.30
N LEU A 384 -3.64 -9.03 -5.25
CA LEU A 384 -3.24 -7.64 -5.18
C LEU A 384 -1.78 -7.55 -5.65
N SER A 385 -1.52 -6.68 -6.62
CA SER A 385 -0.19 -6.49 -7.19
C SER A 385 0.05 -5.02 -7.55
N ARG A 386 1.31 -4.64 -7.73
CA ARG A 386 1.64 -3.30 -8.23
C ARG A 386 1.15 -3.13 -9.66
N MET A 387 0.61 -1.96 -9.95
CA MET A 387 0.29 -1.59 -11.33
C MET A 387 1.57 -1.48 -12.15
N ALA A 388 1.56 -2.05 -13.35
CA ALA A 388 2.71 -1.96 -14.24
C ALA A 388 2.86 -0.51 -14.74
N VAL A 389 4.10 -0.05 -14.94
CA VAL A 389 4.37 1.32 -15.44
C VAL A 389 3.66 1.61 -16.77
N THR A 390 3.45 0.57 -17.61
CA THR A 390 2.72 0.68 -18.88
C THR A 390 1.21 0.87 -18.74
N GLU A 391 0.65 0.57 -17.57
CA GLU A 391 -0.77 0.75 -17.23
C GLU A 391 -1.01 2.10 -16.52
N LEU A 392 0.07 2.83 -16.23
CA LEU A 392 0.00 4.14 -15.60
C LEU A 392 -0.14 5.23 -16.67
N PRO A 393 -1.02 6.22 -16.43
CA PRO A 393 -1.15 7.39 -17.29
C PRO A 393 0.17 8.16 -17.39
N ASP A 394 0.41 8.81 -18.53
CA ASP A 394 1.57 9.67 -18.73
C ASP A 394 1.57 10.85 -17.72
N PRO A 395 2.70 11.15 -17.07
CA PRO A 395 2.74 12.10 -15.96
C PRO A 395 2.73 13.57 -16.40
N THR A 396 2.87 13.89 -17.69
CA THR A 396 2.92 15.29 -18.17
C THR A 396 1.54 15.94 -18.22
N PRO A 397 1.26 16.98 -17.41
CA PRO A 397 0.07 17.80 -17.59
C PRO A 397 0.29 18.78 -18.75
N GLY A 398 -0.63 18.83 -19.71
CA GLY A 398 -0.78 20.02 -20.56
C GLY A 398 -0.24 19.99 -21.99
N THR A 399 -0.53 18.95 -22.78
CA THR A 399 -0.51 19.13 -24.25
C THR A 399 -1.94 19.11 -24.76
N ARG A 400 -2.51 20.29 -25.02
CA ARG A 400 -3.76 20.40 -25.79
C ARG A 400 -3.57 19.64 -27.11
N PRO A 401 -4.49 18.77 -27.54
CA PRO A 401 -4.54 18.34 -28.93
C PRO A 401 -4.65 19.60 -29.78
N GLY A 402 -3.68 19.82 -30.66
CA GLY A 402 -3.57 21.04 -31.44
C GLY A 402 -4.85 21.34 -32.20
N THR A 403 -5.41 22.52 -31.99
CA THR A 403 -6.39 23.11 -32.90
C THR A 403 -5.70 23.39 -34.23
N GLY A 404 -6.04 22.63 -35.27
CA GLY A 404 -5.78 22.98 -36.66
C GLY A 404 -4.99 21.93 -37.44
N GLY A 405 -5.70 21.14 -38.25
CA GLY A 405 -5.10 20.29 -39.26
C GLY A 405 -6.09 19.29 -39.84
N THR A 406 -6.80 19.68 -40.89
CA THR A 406 -7.51 18.75 -41.77
C THR A 406 -6.48 17.83 -42.43
N GLY A 407 -6.35 16.60 -41.95
CA GLY A 407 -5.45 15.61 -42.52
C GLY A 407 -5.75 14.22 -41.99
N LEU A 408 -6.23 13.35 -42.88
CA LEU A 408 -6.34 11.91 -42.67
C LEU A 408 -4.98 11.36 -42.25
N ASP A 409 -4.91 10.77 -41.06
CA ASP A 409 -4.07 9.61 -40.71
C ASP A 409 -4.46 9.16 -39.28
N ASP A 410 -5.52 8.36 -39.20
CA ASP A 410 -5.87 7.56 -38.03
C ASP A 410 -4.77 6.50 -37.81
N VAL A 411 -3.90 6.72 -36.83
CA VAL A 411 -3.08 5.67 -36.24
C VAL A 411 -3.87 5.10 -35.04
N PRO A 412 -4.31 3.83 -35.06
CA PRO A 412 -5.00 3.25 -33.91
C PRO A 412 -3.99 2.97 -32.80
N GLY A 413 -3.96 3.85 -31.79
CA GLY A 413 -3.10 3.77 -30.62
C GLY A 413 -3.76 4.36 -29.37
N THR A 414 -4.20 3.48 -28.48
CA THR A 414 -4.30 3.60 -27.00
C THR A 414 -5.21 4.65 -26.33
N GLY A 415 -5.93 5.50 -27.04
CA GLY A 415 -6.94 6.39 -26.43
C GLY A 415 -8.29 5.71 -26.23
N LEU A 416 -8.45 4.84 -25.23
CA LEU A 416 -9.79 4.52 -24.73
C LEU A 416 -10.27 5.75 -23.94
N ASP A 417 -11.29 6.44 -24.42
CA ASP A 417 -12.05 7.42 -23.63
C ASP A 417 -12.75 6.67 -22.49
N VAL A 418 -12.02 6.38 -21.40
CA VAL A 418 -12.53 5.64 -20.24
C VAL A 418 -13.24 6.64 -19.33
N PRO A 419 -14.59 6.66 -19.25
CA PRO A 419 -15.39 7.73 -18.64
C PRO A 419 -14.67 8.67 -17.63
N GLY A 420 -14.60 8.47 -16.33
CA GLY A 420 -13.93 9.40 -15.41
C GLY A 420 -12.39 9.53 -15.42
N THR A 421 -11.66 9.44 -16.55
CA THR A 421 -10.17 9.58 -16.59
C THR A 421 -9.66 10.87 -17.27
N GLY A 422 -10.54 11.69 -17.83
CA GLY A 422 -10.19 12.91 -18.59
C GLY A 422 -9.90 14.11 -17.68
N LEU A 423 -8.62 14.34 -17.33
CA LEU A 423 -8.22 15.38 -16.37
C LEU A 423 -7.54 16.61 -16.95
N ASP A 424 -7.51 16.74 -18.27
CA ASP A 424 -7.10 18.01 -18.90
C ASP A 424 -8.18 19.11 -18.80
N ALA A 425 -9.31 18.87 -18.10
CA ALA A 425 -10.35 19.88 -17.89
C ALA A 425 -11.21 19.67 -16.62
N LEU A 426 -10.63 19.70 -15.41
CA LEU A 426 -11.41 20.29 -14.31
C LEU A 426 -11.59 21.76 -14.68
N ASP A 427 -12.71 22.08 -15.30
CA ASP A 427 -13.03 23.43 -15.72
C ASP A 427 -13.00 24.35 -14.50
N PRO A 428 -12.07 25.32 -14.42
CA PRO A 428 -11.96 26.21 -13.27
C PRO A 428 -13.24 26.99 -12.99
N SER A 429 -14.10 27.17 -14.01
CA SER A 429 -15.39 27.85 -13.90
C SER A 429 -16.52 26.98 -13.34
N ARG A 430 -16.30 25.69 -13.11
CA ARG A 430 -17.31 24.75 -12.58
C ARG A 430 -17.06 24.42 -11.11
N THR A 431 -18.09 23.90 -10.46
CA THR A 431 -18.06 23.59 -9.01
C THR A 431 -17.52 22.19 -8.75
N VAL A 432 -16.62 22.05 -7.78
CA VAL A 432 -16.18 20.77 -7.22
C VAL A 432 -16.72 20.62 -5.80
N LEU A 433 -17.42 19.50 -5.57
CA LEU A 433 -17.94 19.12 -4.27
C LEU A 433 -16.93 18.25 -3.51
N VAL A 434 -16.57 18.63 -2.28
CA VAL A 434 -15.78 17.80 -1.36
C VAL A 434 -16.60 17.53 -0.10
N THR A 435 -16.89 16.25 0.17
CA THR A 435 -17.53 15.85 1.44
C THR A 435 -16.49 15.42 2.47
N GLY A 436 -16.79 15.60 3.77
CA GLY A 436 -15.79 15.42 4.81
C GLY A 436 -14.68 16.48 4.72
N ALA A 437 -14.99 17.64 4.14
CA ALA A 437 -14.02 18.66 3.76
C ALA A 437 -13.22 19.23 4.93
N THR A 438 -13.80 19.25 6.13
CA THR A 438 -13.12 19.73 7.35
C THR A 438 -12.41 18.60 8.11
N GLY A 439 -12.34 17.39 7.55
CA GLY A 439 -11.52 16.29 8.06
C GLY A 439 -10.08 16.39 7.56
N GLY A 440 -9.15 15.61 8.16
CA GLY A 440 -7.72 15.66 7.81
C GLY A 440 -7.44 15.54 6.31
N LEU A 441 -7.94 14.47 5.66
CA LEU A 441 -7.76 14.26 4.23
C LEU A 441 -8.57 15.25 3.37
N GLY A 442 -9.80 15.58 3.77
CA GLY A 442 -10.64 16.53 3.03
C GLY A 442 -10.00 17.91 2.93
N THR A 443 -9.38 18.38 4.00
CA THR A 443 -8.65 19.66 4.08
C THR A 443 -7.44 19.67 3.14
N LEU A 444 -6.67 18.58 3.07
CA LEU A 444 -5.51 18.44 2.18
C LEU A 444 -5.94 18.42 0.72
N VAL A 445 -6.96 17.61 0.40
CA VAL A 445 -7.47 17.46 -0.96
C VAL A 445 -8.09 18.76 -1.47
N ALA A 446 -8.88 19.47 -0.65
CA ALA A 446 -9.44 20.76 -1.04
C ALA A 446 -8.35 21.80 -1.36
N GLY A 447 -7.28 21.83 -0.55
CA GLY A 447 -6.10 22.67 -0.81
C GLY A 447 -5.43 22.31 -2.14
N HIS A 448 -5.17 21.03 -2.35
CA HIS A 448 -4.54 20.53 -3.57
C HIS A 448 -5.36 20.83 -4.83
N LEU A 449 -6.69 20.71 -4.77
CA LEU A 449 -7.58 21.06 -5.87
C LEU A 449 -7.50 22.55 -6.25
N ALA A 450 -7.45 23.45 -5.27
CA ALA A 450 -7.34 24.89 -5.53
C ALA A 450 -5.95 25.30 -6.05
N GLU A 451 -4.89 24.73 -5.44
CA GLU A 451 -3.49 25.08 -5.71
C GLU A 451 -2.97 24.44 -7.01
N ARG A 452 -3.12 23.12 -7.15
CA ARG A 452 -2.53 22.35 -8.25
C ARG A 452 -3.44 22.29 -9.47
N HIS A 453 -4.74 22.12 -9.26
CA HIS A 453 -5.73 21.94 -10.34
C HIS A 453 -6.48 23.22 -10.69
N GLY A 454 -6.21 24.31 -9.98
CA GLY A 454 -6.78 25.62 -10.30
C GLY A 454 -8.29 25.73 -10.12
N VAL A 455 -8.91 24.85 -9.32
CA VAL A 455 -10.35 24.90 -9.05
C VAL A 455 -10.71 26.24 -8.39
N ARG A 456 -11.74 26.91 -8.89
CA ARG A 456 -12.18 28.23 -8.38
C ARG A 456 -13.50 28.22 -7.66
N HIS A 457 -14.32 27.17 -7.80
CA HIS A 457 -15.58 27.06 -7.08
C HIS A 457 -15.59 25.77 -6.27
N LEU A 458 -15.43 25.90 -4.94
CA LEU A 458 -15.38 24.77 -4.02
C LEU A 458 -16.65 24.75 -3.15
N LEU A 459 -17.43 23.68 -3.27
CA LEU A 459 -18.50 23.36 -2.34
C LEU A 459 -17.98 22.35 -1.31
N LEU A 460 -17.81 22.79 -0.08
CA LEU A 460 -17.24 22.00 1.01
C LEU A 460 -18.37 21.58 1.96
N LEU A 461 -18.55 20.26 2.14
CA LEU A 461 -19.56 19.72 3.05
C LEU A 461 -18.91 19.00 4.22
N SER A 462 -19.41 19.29 5.41
CA SER A 462 -19.18 18.49 6.61
C SER A 462 -20.35 18.65 7.57
N ARG A 463 -20.54 17.70 8.50
CA ARG A 463 -21.65 17.77 9.47
C ARG A 463 -21.63 19.04 10.32
N ARG A 464 -20.43 19.53 10.68
CA ARG A 464 -20.24 20.75 11.48
C ARG A 464 -20.16 22.01 10.62
N GLY A 465 -19.85 21.88 9.32
CA GLY A 465 -19.73 23.01 8.41
C GLY A 465 -18.78 24.10 8.94
N PRO A 466 -19.20 25.38 8.93
CA PRO A 466 -18.42 26.51 9.46
C PRO A 466 -18.04 26.39 10.94
N GLU A 467 -18.76 25.60 11.74
CA GLU A 467 -18.47 25.38 13.16
C GLU A 467 -17.38 24.31 13.39
N ALA A 468 -16.86 23.69 12.33
CA ALA A 468 -15.77 22.74 12.47
C ALA A 468 -14.46 23.43 12.89
N GLU A 469 -13.69 22.77 13.74
CA GLU A 469 -12.34 23.21 14.09
C GLU A 469 -11.47 23.35 12.82
N GLY A 470 -10.82 24.50 12.65
CA GLY A 470 -10.01 24.82 11.49
C GLY A 470 -10.78 25.19 10.21
N ALA A 471 -12.11 25.31 10.26
CA ALA A 471 -12.93 25.71 9.11
C ALA A 471 -12.58 27.09 8.56
N GLU A 472 -12.47 28.10 9.43
CA GLU A 472 -12.14 29.48 9.05
C GLU A 472 -10.74 29.56 8.42
N GLU A 473 -9.76 28.85 8.99
CA GLU A 473 -8.40 28.77 8.45
C GLU A 473 -8.39 28.11 7.06
N LEU A 474 -9.14 27.01 6.88
CA LEU A 474 -9.28 26.33 5.59
C LEU A 474 -9.89 27.27 4.54
N VAL A 475 -11.00 27.93 4.85
CA VAL A 475 -11.67 28.88 3.94
C VAL A 475 -10.71 30.01 3.56
N GLY A 476 -10.10 30.68 4.55
CA GLY A 476 -9.18 31.78 4.29
C GLY A 476 -7.94 31.37 3.48
N ARG A 477 -7.45 30.15 3.65
CA ARG A 477 -6.35 29.60 2.82
C ARG A 477 -6.78 29.39 1.37
N LEU A 478 -7.95 28.80 1.15
CA LEU A 478 -8.47 28.53 -0.19
C LEU A 478 -8.84 29.83 -0.94
N GLU A 479 -9.38 30.82 -0.24
CA GLU A 479 -9.66 32.15 -0.81
C GLU A 479 -8.38 32.89 -1.22
N LYS A 480 -7.30 32.78 -0.43
CA LYS A 480 -5.97 33.29 -0.81
C LYS A 480 -5.40 32.63 -2.07
N LEU A 481 -5.80 31.39 -2.35
CA LEU A 481 -5.48 30.66 -3.58
C LEU A 481 -6.41 31.05 -4.76
N GLY A 482 -7.36 31.97 -4.54
CA GLY A 482 -8.27 32.48 -5.55
C GLY A 482 -9.55 31.66 -5.72
N ALA A 483 -9.86 30.75 -4.81
CA ALA A 483 -11.11 30.00 -4.84
C ALA A 483 -12.25 30.74 -4.13
N THR A 484 -13.44 30.71 -4.71
CA THR A 484 -14.71 30.99 -4.04
C THR A 484 -15.16 29.73 -3.31
N VAL A 485 -15.28 29.82 -1.99
CA VAL A 485 -15.60 28.67 -1.12
C VAL A 485 -17.00 28.82 -0.54
N THR A 486 -17.81 27.78 -0.70
CA THR A 486 -19.09 27.62 0.00
C THR A 486 -18.97 26.46 0.97
N LEU A 487 -18.83 26.75 2.26
CA LEU A 487 -18.76 25.75 3.32
C LEU A 487 -20.13 25.58 3.98
N VAL A 488 -20.73 24.39 3.86
CA VAL A 488 -22.09 24.10 4.34
C VAL A 488 -22.07 23.01 5.40
N ALA A 489 -22.80 23.24 6.48
CA ALA A 489 -23.14 22.20 7.46
C ALA A 489 -24.19 21.26 6.85
N CYS A 490 -23.77 20.07 6.43
CA CYS A 490 -24.65 19.08 5.81
C CYS A 490 -24.15 17.66 6.14
N ASP A 491 -25.07 16.80 6.58
CA ASP A 491 -24.84 15.35 6.60
C ASP A 491 -25.20 14.78 5.23
N ALA A 492 -24.22 14.26 4.48
CA ALA A 492 -24.48 13.67 3.17
C ALA A 492 -25.33 12.38 3.25
N ALA A 493 -25.46 11.78 4.44
CA ALA A 493 -26.39 10.69 4.69
C ALA A 493 -27.86 11.15 4.83
N ASP A 494 -28.12 12.46 4.87
CA ASP A 494 -29.47 13.01 4.75
C ASP A 494 -29.70 13.37 3.28
N ARG A 495 -30.51 12.57 2.60
CA ARG A 495 -30.77 12.70 1.17
C ARG A 495 -31.45 14.03 0.83
N GLU A 496 -32.38 14.48 1.66
CA GLU A 496 -33.13 15.72 1.41
C GLU A 496 -32.24 16.94 1.63
N ALA A 497 -31.46 16.94 2.71
CA ALA A 497 -30.49 18.00 2.98
C ALA A 497 -29.44 18.09 1.85
N LEU A 498 -28.89 16.95 1.42
CA LEU A 498 -27.94 16.91 0.32
C LEU A 498 -28.56 17.41 -1.00
N ALA A 499 -29.79 17.01 -1.31
CA ALA A 499 -30.50 17.48 -2.50
C ALA A 499 -30.71 19.01 -2.46
N ALA A 500 -31.08 19.57 -1.31
CA ALA A 500 -31.24 21.02 -1.14
C ALA A 500 -29.92 21.78 -1.37
N VAL A 501 -28.81 21.25 -0.86
CA VAL A 501 -27.47 21.82 -1.08
C VAL A 501 -27.08 21.77 -2.57
N LEU A 502 -27.30 20.64 -3.24
CA LEU A 502 -27.00 20.49 -4.66
C LEU A 502 -27.86 21.41 -5.55
N ALA A 503 -29.13 21.58 -5.20
CA ALA A 503 -30.03 22.51 -5.91
C ALA A 503 -29.62 24.00 -5.74
N GLY A 504 -28.84 24.32 -4.69
CA GLY A 504 -28.30 25.66 -4.45
C GLY A 504 -27.07 26.02 -5.29
N ILE A 505 -26.50 25.06 -6.05
CA ILE A 505 -25.33 25.32 -6.89
C ILE A 505 -25.70 26.30 -8.02
N PRO A 506 -24.98 27.42 -8.19
CA PRO A 506 -25.29 28.39 -9.24
C PRO A 506 -25.25 27.77 -10.65
N ALA A 507 -26.27 28.04 -11.46
CA ALA A 507 -26.33 27.55 -12.84
C ALA A 507 -25.17 28.06 -13.72
N ALA A 508 -24.55 29.18 -13.36
CA ALA A 508 -23.35 29.72 -14.02
C ALA A 508 -22.08 28.89 -13.75
N HIS A 509 -22.07 28.13 -12.64
CA HIS A 509 -20.94 27.32 -12.18
C HIS A 509 -21.42 25.91 -11.80
N PRO A 510 -21.96 25.12 -12.75
CA PRO A 510 -22.59 23.84 -12.44
C PRO A 510 -21.58 22.84 -11.87
N LEU A 511 -22.08 21.86 -11.11
CA LEU A 511 -21.26 20.78 -10.56
C LEU A 511 -20.56 20.00 -11.67
N THR A 512 -19.26 19.72 -11.51
CA THR A 512 -18.45 18.93 -12.46
C THR A 512 -17.72 17.78 -11.81
N ALA A 513 -17.50 17.80 -10.49
CA ALA A 513 -16.81 16.72 -9.81
C ALA A 513 -17.27 16.55 -8.37
N VAL A 514 -17.25 15.31 -7.91
CA VAL A 514 -17.51 14.92 -6.52
C VAL A 514 -16.28 14.21 -5.97
N VAL A 515 -15.82 14.63 -4.79
CA VAL A 515 -14.79 13.95 -4.01
C VAL A 515 -15.34 13.61 -2.63
N HIS A 516 -15.58 12.32 -2.41
CA HIS A 516 -16.17 11.82 -1.19
C HIS A 516 -15.09 11.38 -0.20
N CYS A 517 -14.64 12.30 0.67
CA CYS A 517 -13.68 12.03 1.75
C CYS A 517 -14.35 11.74 3.11
N ALA A 518 -15.69 11.77 3.19
CA ALA A 518 -16.37 11.54 4.45
C ALA A 518 -16.19 10.07 4.92
N GLY A 519 -15.98 9.91 6.21
CA GLY A 519 -15.81 8.60 6.81
C GLY A 519 -15.44 8.67 8.27
N THR A 520 -15.81 7.62 8.98
CA THR A 520 -15.38 7.32 10.34
C THR A 520 -14.92 5.87 10.39
N ALA A 521 -14.06 5.57 11.34
CA ALA A 521 -13.65 4.20 11.64
C ALA A 521 -13.93 3.94 13.13
N GLU A 522 -14.54 2.80 13.42
CA GLU A 522 -14.75 2.31 14.78
C GLU A 522 -14.38 0.84 14.79
N ASN A 523 -13.27 0.48 15.45
CA ASN A 523 -12.78 -0.89 15.47
C ASN A 523 -13.52 -1.71 16.55
N ALA A 524 -13.95 -2.91 16.20
CA ALA A 524 -14.49 -3.91 17.11
C ALA A 524 -14.22 -5.31 16.57
N LEU A 525 -13.71 -6.21 17.42
CA LEU A 525 -13.61 -7.64 17.11
C LEU A 525 -14.99 -8.24 16.84
N LEU A 526 -15.06 -9.37 16.14
CA LEU A 526 -16.32 -10.06 15.81
C LEU A 526 -17.21 -10.26 17.05
N ALA A 527 -16.62 -10.61 18.19
CA ALA A 527 -17.35 -10.83 19.44
C ALA A 527 -18.01 -9.56 20.01
N ALA A 528 -17.50 -8.37 19.68
CA ALA A 528 -18.00 -7.08 20.18
C ALA A 528 -18.66 -6.21 19.09
N LEU A 529 -18.53 -6.59 17.82
CA LEU A 529 -19.14 -5.86 16.71
C LEU A 529 -20.66 -6.02 16.75
N THR A 530 -21.39 -4.91 16.67
CA THR A 530 -22.86 -4.86 16.71
C THR A 530 -23.44 -4.22 15.45
N PRO A 531 -24.73 -4.45 15.13
CA PRO A 531 -25.40 -3.75 14.03
C PRO A 531 -25.34 -2.22 14.16
N GLU A 532 -25.38 -1.66 15.37
CA GLU A 532 -25.29 -0.22 15.60
C GLU A 532 -23.89 0.34 15.30
N LEU A 533 -22.84 -0.45 15.55
CA LEU A 533 -21.46 -0.11 15.17
C LEU A 533 -21.25 -0.14 13.65
N ILE A 534 -21.87 -1.12 12.98
CA ILE A 534 -21.97 -1.12 11.51
C ILE A 534 -22.73 0.13 11.05
N ASP A 535 -23.82 0.47 11.76
CA ASP A 535 -24.73 1.52 11.36
C ASP A 535 -24.05 2.87 11.20
N ARG A 536 -23.32 3.25 12.26
CA ARG A 536 -22.57 4.51 12.35
C ARG A 536 -21.52 4.66 11.25
N VAL A 537 -20.80 3.60 10.91
CA VAL A 537 -19.75 3.64 9.87
C VAL A 537 -20.37 3.72 8.48
N PHE A 538 -21.42 2.93 8.22
CA PHE A 538 -22.12 2.92 6.94
C PHE A 538 -22.78 4.27 6.64
N ARG A 539 -23.33 4.96 7.65
CA ARG A 539 -23.97 6.27 7.45
C ARG A 539 -23.06 7.26 6.71
N ALA A 540 -21.84 7.43 7.19
CA ALA A 540 -20.90 8.41 6.63
C ALA A 540 -20.29 8.00 5.27
N LYS A 541 -20.37 6.72 4.90
CA LYS A 541 -19.73 6.15 3.71
C LYS A 541 -20.74 5.60 2.71
N VAL A 542 -21.48 4.56 3.08
CA VAL A 542 -22.44 3.85 2.25
C VAL A 542 -23.62 4.76 1.90
N ASP A 543 -24.36 5.26 2.90
CA ASP A 543 -25.57 6.06 2.67
C ASP A 543 -25.22 7.34 1.90
N ALA A 544 -24.17 8.05 2.33
CA ALA A 544 -23.68 9.25 1.66
C ALA A 544 -23.28 8.99 0.20
N ALA A 545 -22.56 7.90 -0.08
CA ALA A 545 -22.14 7.59 -1.45
C ALA A 545 -23.31 7.18 -2.36
N VAL A 546 -24.31 6.47 -1.83
CA VAL A 546 -25.55 6.16 -2.58
C VAL A 546 -26.32 7.43 -2.89
N HIS A 547 -26.54 8.32 -1.92
CA HIS A 547 -27.24 9.59 -2.17
C HIS A 547 -26.49 10.47 -3.17
N LEU A 548 -25.17 10.56 -3.06
CA LEU A 548 -24.34 11.24 -4.06
C LEU A 548 -24.48 10.58 -5.43
N HIS A 549 -24.53 9.25 -5.51
CA HIS A 549 -24.70 8.54 -6.77
C HIS A 549 -26.05 8.88 -7.43
N GLU A 550 -27.15 8.72 -6.70
CA GLU A 550 -28.51 8.96 -7.20
C GLU A 550 -28.73 10.42 -7.60
N LEU A 551 -28.34 11.37 -6.74
CA LEU A 551 -28.59 12.79 -6.96
C LEU A 551 -27.70 13.39 -8.06
N THR A 552 -26.66 12.67 -8.49
CA THR A 552 -25.74 13.12 -9.55
C THR A 552 -25.75 12.24 -10.80
N GLU A 553 -26.62 11.21 -10.86
CA GLU A 553 -26.65 10.26 -11.97
C GLU A 553 -26.88 10.93 -13.33
N GLY A 554 -27.77 11.93 -13.37
CA GLY A 554 -28.09 12.69 -14.59
C GLY A 554 -27.16 13.88 -14.87
N LEU A 555 -26.10 14.07 -14.08
CA LEU A 555 -25.17 15.18 -14.26
C LEU A 555 -23.96 14.75 -15.09
N ASP A 556 -23.51 15.64 -15.98
CA ASP A 556 -22.29 15.49 -16.75
C ASP A 556 -21.06 15.79 -15.85
N LEU A 557 -20.74 14.81 -15.00
CA LEU A 557 -19.57 14.86 -14.14
C LEU A 557 -18.32 14.42 -14.91
N SER A 558 -17.21 15.10 -14.65
CA SER A 558 -15.88 14.69 -15.11
C SER A 558 -15.23 13.70 -14.14
N ALA A 559 -15.57 13.77 -12.85
CA ALA A 559 -15.00 12.90 -11.82
C ALA A 559 -15.98 12.60 -10.68
N PHE A 560 -15.93 11.37 -10.18
CA PHE A 560 -16.64 10.92 -8.98
C PHE A 560 -15.69 10.06 -8.15
N VAL A 561 -14.94 10.68 -7.25
CA VAL A 561 -13.85 10.04 -6.52
C VAL A 561 -14.31 9.64 -5.11
N LEU A 562 -14.20 8.35 -4.79
CA LEU A 562 -14.56 7.78 -3.49
C LEU A 562 -13.28 7.48 -2.69
N PHE A 563 -13.18 8.00 -1.47
CA PHE A 563 -12.10 7.65 -0.55
C PHE A 563 -12.46 6.37 0.21
N SER A 564 -11.96 5.26 -0.31
CA SER A 564 -12.04 3.94 0.28
C SER A 564 -10.78 3.66 1.13
N SER A 565 -10.57 2.40 1.52
CA SER A 565 -9.39 1.96 2.25
C SER A 565 -8.98 0.55 1.83
N ILE A 566 -7.67 0.33 1.76
CA ILE A 566 -7.09 -0.99 1.50
C ILE A 566 -7.50 -2.04 2.55
N ALA A 567 -7.98 -1.61 3.73
CA ALA A 567 -8.58 -2.49 4.74
C ALA A 567 -9.77 -3.33 4.19
N GLY A 568 -10.52 -2.79 3.22
CA GLY A 568 -11.58 -3.55 2.53
C GLY A 568 -11.07 -4.75 1.72
N THR A 569 -9.79 -4.75 1.34
CA THR A 569 -9.16 -5.78 0.51
C THR A 569 -8.21 -6.69 1.29
N LEU A 570 -7.37 -6.12 2.17
CA LEU A 570 -6.48 -6.93 3.01
C LEU A 570 -7.21 -7.58 4.20
N GLY A 571 -8.39 -7.05 4.55
CA GLY A 571 -8.97 -7.29 5.85
C GLY A 571 -8.16 -6.61 6.96
N GLY A 572 -8.60 -6.82 8.18
CA GLY A 572 -7.91 -6.37 9.38
C GLY A 572 -8.67 -6.82 10.61
N THR A 573 -7.95 -7.36 11.59
CA THR A 573 -8.54 -7.71 12.88
C THR A 573 -9.28 -6.51 13.48
N GLY A 574 -10.54 -6.71 13.86
CA GLY A 574 -11.39 -5.69 14.44
C GLY A 574 -11.88 -4.60 13.48
N GLN A 575 -11.73 -4.76 12.16
CA GLN A 575 -12.13 -3.74 11.17
C GLN A 575 -13.38 -4.13 10.36
N GLY A 576 -14.19 -5.07 10.83
CA GLY A 576 -15.29 -5.63 10.03
C GLY A 576 -16.25 -4.61 9.42
N ASN A 577 -16.75 -3.65 10.21
CA ASN A 577 -17.62 -2.55 9.73
C ASN A 577 -16.91 -1.59 8.76
N TYR A 578 -15.66 -1.22 9.06
CA TYR A 578 -14.89 -0.29 8.24
C TYR A 578 -14.49 -0.92 6.90
N ALA A 579 -14.02 -2.16 6.92
CA ALA A 579 -13.72 -2.93 5.71
C ALA A 579 -14.99 -3.09 4.86
N ALA A 580 -16.12 -3.47 5.46
CA ALA A 580 -17.40 -3.59 4.77
C ALA A 580 -17.84 -2.30 4.06
N ALA A 581 -17.78 -1.16 4.76
CA ALA A 581 -18.16 0.12 4.19
C ALA A 581 -17.26 0.53 3.00
N ASN A 582 -15.95 0.28 3.09
CA ASN A 582 -15.02 0.60 2.02
C ASN A 582 -15.17 -0.34 0.81
N THR A 583 -15.44 -1.63 1.03
CA THR A 583 -15.75 -2.57 -0.06
C THR A 583 -17.03 -2.19 -0.81
N PHE A 584 -18.03 -1.61 -0.12
CA PHE A 584 -19.19 -1.03 -0.79
C PHE A 584 -18.81 0.12 -1.73
N LEU A 585 -17.91 1.02 -1.31
CA LEU A 585 -17.43 2.12 -2.16
C LEU A 585 -16.69 1.60 -3.40
N ASP A 586 -15.87 0.57 -3.24
CA ASP A 586 -15.16 -0.09 -4.35
C ASP A 586 -16.16 -0.69 -5.36
N ALA A 587 -17.19 -1.37 -4.85
CA ALA A 587 -18.27 -1.95 -5.65
C ALA A 587 -19.12 -0.88 -6.35
N LEU A 588 -19.45 0.23 -5.66
CA LEU A 588 -20.18 1.35 -6.23
C LEU A 588 -19.41 2.01 -7.37
N ALA A 589 -18.08 2.14 -7.26
CA ALA A 589 -17.25 2.66 -8.35
C ALA A 589 -17.32 1.76 -9.59
N ARG A 590 -17.23 0.43 -9.42
CA ARG A 590 -17.42 -0.54 -10.51
C ARG A 590 -18.83 -0.47 -11.10
N HIS A 591 -19.85 -0.40 -10.26
CA HIS A 591 -21.25 -0.28 -10.69
C HIS A 591 -21.48 0.95 -11.56
N ARG A 592 -20.99 2.13 -11.12
CA ARG A 592 -21.07 3.37 -11.89
C ARG A 592 -20.36 3.24 -13.23
N ARG A 593 -19.13 2.71 -13.26
CA ARG A 593 -18.40 2.49 -14.53
C ARG A 593 -19.14 1.53 -15.47
N GLY A 594 -19.73 0.46 -14.96
CA GLY A 594 -20.54 -0.47 -15.75
C GLY A 594 -21.77 0.17 -16.41
N ARG A 595 -22.22 1.32 -15.89
CA ARG A 595 -23.30 2.15 -16.46
C ARG A 595 -22.80 3.31 -17.32
N GLY A 596 -21.49 3.35 -17.62
CA GLY A 596 -20.86 4.45 -18.35
C GLY A 596 -20.69 5.74 -17.55
N LEU A 597 -20.95 5.73 -16.24
CA LEU A 597 -20.80 6.89 -15.37
C LEU A 597 -19.37 6.99 -14.83
N PRO A 598 -18.82 8.20 -14.65
CA PRO A 598 -17.54 8.40 -13.99
C PRO A 598 -17.56 7.84 -12.56
N ALA A 599 -16.50 7.11 -12.20
CA ALA A 599 -16.17 6.78 -10.82
C ALA A 599 -14.74 6.26 -10.67
N THR A 600 -14.10 6.63 -9.57
CA THR A 600 -12.83 6.03 -9.10
C THR A 600 -12.91 5.83 -7.59
N SER A 601 -12.68 4.61 -7.12
CA SER A 601 -12.44 4.33 -5.71
C SER A 601 -10.95 4.25 -5.44
N LEU A 602 -10.48 5.04 -4.46
CA LEU A 602 -9.10 5.04 -4.01
C LEU A 602 -9.03 4.32 -2.67
N GLY A 603 -8.59 3.07 -2.68
CA GLY A 603 -8.41 2.23 -1.51
C GLY A 603 -7.13 2.58 -0.75
N TRP A 604 -7.17 3.67 0.02
CA TRP A 604 -5.98 4.22 0.70
C TRP A 604 -5.38 3.28 1.75
N GLY A 605 -4.04 3.23 1.77
CA GLY A 605 -3.27 2.83 2.94
C GLY A 605 -3.25 3.90 4.03
N LEU A 606 -2.33 3.76 4.98
CA LEU A 606 -2.16 4.73 6.07
C LEU A 606 -1.59 6.05 5.54
N TRP A 607 -2.04 7.19 6.09
CA TRP A 607 -1.46 8.51 5.83
C TRP A 607 -0.76 9.02 7.09
N ALA A 608 0.45 9.55 6.93
CA ALA A 608 1.13 10.35 7.94
C ALA A 608 0.52 11.76 7.93
N ALA A 609 -0.64 11.90 8.56
CA ALA A 609 -1.34 13.18 8.68
C ALA A 609 -1.48 13.53 10.16
N GLU A 610 -1.26 14.80 10.52
CA GLU A 610 -1.35 15.29 11.90
C GLU A 610 -2.78 15.26 12.48
N ARG A 611 -3.81 15.20 11.62
CA ARG A 611 -5.24 15.19 11.99
C ARG A 611 -6.03 14.13 11.24
N GLY A 612 -7.09 13.61 11.85
CA GLY A 612 -7.98 12.59 11.26
C GLY A 612 -7.56 11.16 11.61
N MET A 613 -8.09 10.16 10.89
CA MET A 613 -7.91 8.73 11.21
C MET A 613 -6.44 8.25 11.20
N GLY A 614 -5.52 9.00 10.58
CA GLY A 614 -4.07 8.74 10.59
C GLY A 614 -3.29 9.42 11.73
N GLY A 615 -3.88 10.41 12.41
CA GLY A 615 -3.22 11.31 13.37
C GLY A 615 -2.86 10.75 14.74
N GLY A 616 -2.76 9.42 14.85
CA GLY A 616 -2.35 8.73 16.08
C GLY A 616 -1.73 7.36 15.86
N LEU A 617 -1.37 7.02 14.62
CA LEU A 617 -0.86 5.69 14.22
C LEU A 617 0.63 5.71 13.82
N THR A 618 1.41 6.62 14.39
CA THR A 618 2.87 6.62 14.24
C THR A 618 3.48 5.56 15.17
N ASP A 619 4.07 4.53 14.56
CA ASP A 619 4.84 3.44 15.18
C ASP A 619 4.16 2.59 16.26
N ALA A 620 3.50 1.51 15.83
CA ALA A 620 3.22 0.38 16.71
C ALA A 620 3.37 -0.96 15.97
N ALA A 621 4.58 -1.52 16.02
CA ALA A 621 4.91 -2.90 15.65
C ALA A 621 4.40 -3.91 16.71
N SER A 622 3.15 -3.77 17.14
CA SER A 622 2.53 -4.66 18.12
C SER A 622 1.57 -5.62 17.42
N ALA A 623 1.66 -6.91 17.76
CA ALA A 623 0.62 -7.70 18.41
C ALA A 623 -0.89 -7.36 18.29
N GLY A 624 -1.42 -6.60 17.32
CA GLY A 624 -2.86 -6.28 17.25
C GLY A 624 -3.22 -5.05 16.40
N THR A 625 -2.23 -4.38 15.79
CA THR A 625 -2.47 -3.17 15.01
C THR A 625 -3.27 -3.48 13.72
N PRO A 626 -4.34 -2.72 13.41
CA PRO A 626 -5.00 -2.79 12.10
C PRO A 626 -4.01 -2.54 10.95
N MET A 627 -4.20 -3.19 9.80
CA MET A 627 -3.37 -3.01 8.59
C MET A 627 -1.86 -3.29 8.77
N ARG A 628 -1.52 -4.37 9.49
CA ARG A 628 -0.13 -4.88 9.53
C ARG A 628 0.40 -5.10 8.11
N GLY A 629 1.63 -4.64 7.85
CA GLY A 629 2.25 -4.72 6.53
C GLY A 629 2.01 -3.51 5.64
N VAL A 630 1.31 -2.48 6.13
CA VAL A 630 1.13 -1.19 5.45
C VAL A 630 1.85 -0.08 6.23
N SER A 631 2.67 0.70 5.55
CA SER A 631 3.36 1.87 6.11
C SER A 631 2.58 3.15 5.82
N ALA A 632 2.76 4.15 6.69
CA ALA A 632 2.19 5.47 6.48
C ALA A 632 2.80 6.17 5.25
N LEU A 633 1.93 6.75 4.41
CA LEU A 633 2.28 7.59 3.28
C LEU A 633 2.48 9.03 3.74
N PRO A 634 3.60 9.68 3.39
CA PRO A 634 3.73 11.12 3.48
C PRO A 634 2.61 11.84 2.70
N SER A 635 2.19 13.01 3.18
CA SER A 635 1.06 13.73 2.58
C SER A 635 1.31 14.20 1.14
N ASP A 636 2.54 14.57 0.80
CA ASP A 636 2.97 14.91 -0.57
C ASP A 636 2.83 13.71 -1.52
N GLU A 637 3.25 12.54 -1.07
CA GLU A 637 3.12 11.30 -1.83
C GLU A 637 1.66 10.85 -1.96
N GLY A 638 0.87 11.00 -0.89
CA GLY A 638 -0.57 10.73 -0.93
C GLY A 638 -1.31 11.61 -1.95
N LEU A 639 -1.00 12.91 -2.01
CA LEU A 639 -1.58 13.82 -3.01
C LEU A 639 -1.11 13.52 -4.44
N ALA A 640 0.16 13.12 -4.62
CA ALA A 640 0.64 12.65 -5.92
C ALA A 640 -0.06 11.36 -6.38
N LEU A 641 -0.33 10.43 -5.46
CA LEU A 641 -1.09 9.22 -5.72
C LEU A 641 -2.58 9.51 -5.98
N PHE A 642 -3.14 10.55 -5.36
CA PHE A 642 -4.50 11.02 -5.66
C PHE A 642 -4.57 11.50 -7.12
N ASP A 643 -3.58 12.28 -7.55
CA ASP A 643 -3.47 12.76 -8.93
C ASP A 643 -3.30 11.63 -9.96
N LEU A 644 -2.67 10.52 -9.57
CA LEU A 644 -2.46 9.37 -10.43
C LEU A 644 -3.71 8.47 -10.47
N GLY A 645 -4.31 8.18 -9.31
CA GLY A 645 -5.33 7.15 -9.18
C GLY A 645 -6.63 7.45 -9.95
N TRP A 646 -7.08 8.71 -9.98
CA TRP A 646 -8.25 9.11 -10.78
C TRP A 646 -8.00 9.17 -12.30
N ARG A 647 -6.75 9.06 -12.77
CA ARG A 647 -6.42 8.95 -14.20
C ARG A 647 -6.38 7.49 -14.67
N CYS A 648 -6.36 6.53 -13.76
CA CYS A 648 -6.31 5.11 -14.09
C CYS A 648 -7.61 4.64 -14.77
N ALA A 649 -7.47 3.78 -15.78
CA ALA A 649 -8.61 3.13 -16.42
C ALA A 649 -9.37 2.21 -15.43
N GLU A 650 -8.65 1.64 -14.47
CA GLU A 650 -9.22 0.79 -13.43
C GLU A 650 -10.14 1.61 -12.49
N PRO A 651 -11.40 1.19 -12.26
CA PRO A 651 -12.33 1.87 -11.35
C PRO A 651 -11.88 1.88 -9.89
N VAL A 652 -11.02 0.94 -9.50
CA VAL A 652 -10.58 0.74 -8.13
C VAL A 652 -9.08 0.53 -8.11
N VAL A 653 -8.36 1.42 -7.45
CA VAL A 653 -6.91 1.34 -7.26
C VAL A 653 -6.58 1.57 -5.79
N PHE A 654 -5.46 1.00 -5.34
CA PHE A 654 -5.07 0.99 -3.93
C PHE A 654 -3.73 1.73 -3.75
N PRO A 655 -3.77 3.05 -3.52
CA PRO A 655 -2.60 3.82 -3.14
C PRO A 655 -2.19 3.49 -1.70
N ALA A 656 -1.18 2.62 -1.56
CA ALA A 656 -0.68 2.13 -0.28
C ALA A 656 0.80 1.75 -0.36
N ARG A 657 1.56 2.10 0.68
CA ARG A 657 2.94 1.66 0.84
C ARG A 657 2.98 0.34 1.59
N LEU A 658 3.45 -0.72 0.93
CA LEU A 658 3.63 -2.03 1.57
C LEU A 658 4.98 -2.11 2.29
N ASN A 659 4.98 -2.65 3.51
CA ASN A 659 6.18 -2.95 4.29
C ASN A 659 6.62 -4.39 4.03
N GLY A 660 7.59 -4.57 3.14
CA GLY A 660 8.07 -5.88 2.71
C GLY A 660 8.60 -6.75 3.86
N ALA A 661 9.33 -6.17 4.81
CA ALA A 661 9.82 -6.88 5.99
C ALA A 661 8.69 -7.44 6.86
N ALA A 662 7.67 -6.62 7.14
CA ALA A 662 6.50 -7.04 7.91
C ALA A 662 5.69 -8.12 7.17
N LEU A 663 5.48 -7.97 5.86
CA LEU A 663 4.77 -8.95 5.04
C LEU A 663 5.50 -10.30 4.98
N ARG A 664 6.84 -10.29 4.88
CA ARG A 664 7.64 -11.54 4.95
C ARG A 664 7.55 -12.21 6.31
N ALA A 665 7.54 -11.44 7.40
CA ALA A 665 7.34 -11.98 8.74
C ALA A 665 5.95 -12.63 8.87
N GLN A 666 4.90 -12.00 8.33
CA GLN A 666 3.55 -12.58 8.28
C GLN A 666 3.50 -13.86 7.44
N ALA A 667 4.18 -13.88 6.28
CA ALA A 667 4.27 -15.06 5.43
C ALA A 667 4.97 -16.23 6.16
N ALA A 668 6.07 -15.96 6.85
CA ALA A 668 6.76 -16.97 7.66
C ALA A 668 5.89 -17.50 8.81
N ALA A 669 5.02 -16.66 9.37
CA ALA A 669 4.06 -17.02 10.41
C ALA A 669 2.74 -17.63 9.86
N GLY A 670 2.59 -17.84 8.56
CA GLY A 670 1.37 -18.37 7.95
C GLY A 670 0.15 -17.43 8.03
N SER A 671 0.37 -16.14 8.32
CA SER A 671 -0.67 -15.12 8.53
C SER A 671 -0.72 -14.05 7.43
N LEU A 672 -0.05 -14.30 6.29
CA LEU A 672 -0.10 -13.40 5.14
C LEU A 672 -1.52 -13.38 4.54
N PRO A 673 -2.12 -12.19 4.31
CA PRO A 673 -3.39 -12.07 3.61
C PRO A 673 -3.38 -12.83 2.27
N PRO A 674 -4.39 -13.68 2.01
CA PRO A 674 -4.45 -14.52 0.81
C PRO A 674 -4.29 -13.74 -0.50
N VAL A 675 -4.86 -12.54 -0.56
CA VAL A 675 -4.80 -11.64 -1.71
C VAL A 675 -3.36 -11.22 -2.07
N LEU A 676 -2.40 -11.30 -1.14
CA LEU A 676 -0.98 -10.99 -1.40
C LEU A 676 -0.17 -12.19 -1.88
N ARG A 677 -0.74 -13.40 -1.89
CA ARG A 677 -0.06 -14.63 -2.34
C ARG A 677 0.18 -14.60 -3.85
N GLY A 678 1.37 -14.98 -4.32
CA GLY A 678 1.62 -15.13 -5.76
C GLY A 678 1.56 -13.83 -6.56
N SER A 679 1.79 -12.68 -5.91
CA SER A 679 1.92 -11.35 -6.50
C SER A 679 3.19 -11.23 -7.35
N SER A 680 3.23 -12.00 -8.43
CA SER A 680 4.13 -11.84 -9.56
C SER A 680 3.26 -11.44 -10.74
N ALA A 681 3.34 -10.18 -11.16
CA ALA A 681 2.90 -9.78 -12.50
C ALA A 681 3.82 -10.45 -13.53
N ALA A 682 3.56 -11.73 -13.81
CA ALA A 682 4.18 -12.46 -14.91
C ALA A 682 3.03 -12.97 -15.78
N ARG A 683 2.72 -12.21 -16.84
CA ARG A 683 2.00 -12.75 -18.00
C ARG A 683 2.66 -14.08 -18.40
N PRO A 684 1.90 -15.12 -18.82
CA PRO A 684 2.50 -16.34 -19.36
C PRO A 684 3.18 -16.01 -20.70
N GLY A 685 4.43 -15.55 -20.64
CA GLY A 685 5.31 -15.38 -21.79
C GLY A 685 5.64 -16.74 -22.38
N GLY A 686 5.37 -16.89 -23.67
CA GLY A 686 5.40 -18.14 -24.42
C GLY A 686 6.59 -19.05 -24.12
N ARG A 687 6.27 -20.35 -24.00
CA ARG A 687 7.22 -21.46 -23.92
C ARG A 687 8.41 -21.23 -24.86
N ARG A 688 9.57 -20.88 -24.30
CA ARG A 688 10.85 -21.04 -25.00
C ARG A 688 11.10 -22.54 -25.16
N ARG A 689 10.95 -23.04 -26.39
CA ARG A 689 11.41 -24.38 -26.79
C ARG A 689 12.90 -24.53 -26.44
N PRO A 690 13.33 -25.69 -25.91
CA PRO A 690 14.75 -25.94 -25.70
C PRO A 690 15.47 -26.00 -27.05
N ALA A 691 16.61 -25.30 -27.13
CA ALA A 691 17.46 -25.29 -28.31
C ALA A 691 17.95 -26.71 -28.62
N VAL A 692 17.55 -27.22 -29.77
CA VAL A 692 18.11 -28.44 -30.37
C VAL A 692 19.57 -28.16 -30.68
N ARG A 693 20.49 -28.91 -30.06
CA ARG A 693 21.92 -28.93 -30.43
C ARG A 693 22.05 -29.55 -31.83
N THR A 694 22.13 -28.73 -32.86
CA THR A 694 22.64 -29.15 -34.17
C THR A 694 24.15 -29.35 -34.08
N ARG A 695 24.60 -30.60 -34.21
CA ARG A 695 26.01 -30.96 -34.46
C ARG A 695 26.42 -30.37 -35.81
N ALA A 696 27.50 -29.59 -35.83
CA ALA A 696 28.18 -29.19 -37.06
C ALA A 696 28.89 -30.41 -37.71
N PRO A 697 28.99 -30.48 -39.04
CA PRO A 697 29.67 -31.58 -39.72
C PRO A 697 31.20 -31.40 -39.68
N ASN A 698 31.90 -32.52 -39.46
CA ASN A 698 33.35 -32.65 -39.54
C ASN A 698 33.85 -32.31 -40.95
N CYS A 699 34.63 -31.24 -41.09
CA CYS A 699 35.55 -31.08 -42.20
C CYS A 699 36.83 -31.84 -41.87
N GLY A 700 37.04 -32.97 -42.55
CA GLY A 700 38.28 -33.74 -42.48
C GLY A 700 39.42 -32.98 -43.16
N VAL A 701 40.58 -32.96 -42.51
CA VAL A 701 41.87 -32.69 -43.15
C VAL A 701 42.67 -33.98 -43.04
N GLY A 702 42.84 -34.66 -44.17
CA GLY A 702 43.77 -35.76 -44.29
C GLY A 702 45.11 -35.24 -44.81
N SER A 703 46.20 -35.65 -44.18
CA SER A 703 47.45 -35.95 -44.89
C SER A 703 48.37 -36.82 -44.03
N ARG A 704 48.42 -38.09 -44.44
CA ARG A 704 49.51 -39.07 -44.38
C ARG A 704 50.83 -38.61 -43.74
N SER A 705 51.31 -39.38 -42.76
CA SER A 705 52.51 -40.22 -42.81
C SER A 705 52.46 -41.22 -41.67
#